data_AF-A0A0Q9DS31-F1
#
_entry.id   AF-A0A0Q9DS31-F1
#
_cell.length_a   1.000
_cell.length_b   1.000
_cell.length_c   1.000
_cell.angle_alpha   90.00
_cell.angle_beta   90.00
_cell.angle_gamma   90.00
#
_symmetry.space_group_name_H-M   'P 1'
#
loop_
_entity.id
_entity.type
_entity.pdbx_description
1 polymer ?
#
loop_
_entity_poly.entity_id
_entity_poly.type
_entity_poly.pdbx_seq_one_letter_code
_entity_poly.pdbx_strand_id
1 'polypeptide(L)'
;MPTARLCPLADVAARLPADSWIAQRLAEDPDALATETVLCITGDVQVPELHLDAPLASGSPLRALLQGGNNTNQAPTGQPFLILIEGHLQIDGALTCDDTDGATHLVVLGDARMHNAVVGGQLFYVQGALQVAGLLWGHYNHGGLTVRGGLTARVALFSDEYHVDITGPEQVEFLMDEVRSVPHLAEFASEIAGIVFAPEFHDPSGDGESGISGMLSRPRVVAAVRAGENATRSSAEIHATLPLEAGLFANEAISVHNILAAVRTPVIGPKEHTATGWFQQTDFSLCQRHVDADGDQRDDNVFITVWKTWDFYLSVAQVPERQGLLARLAAAALGRKVPTTAQLTLVHRAYSDGEPGEWLPLAPDTAPEAWRACTKAWRGVLDYLRKAVGQHRARYPLYQRLLAELTAERIEDFTSLPVFTERYNDWWDSDRNGWWEDDVWVGARQPCMHEGEPWGRALKLSWENGDEAPGDEDDNAHSAYQINVEAALEGPAVVEFTYAQRQSDARSTLPRSAADHITRLLRFYGAVQSRVRAQHEQEQARQAEARRIEAAVHLLATPPLAPDLPDAAVFPVELMTLSDQWQAGGQSYVAAIRTHQLTMDATEAQKGNGDSESHTEDGGEAGTEEENEDISEDSDLPSDPRKAAAATVLQLARVVNTHADEDLADRFRQRFAFAPDAFVRRAADAGCFIGPVFALEDGRVLARIGAPYDDAAHWVALQGLRHTPLPALHGLGRSPNRRCFAQSDGQHITTHDGFDGPVIARFALPQGNEGLPPHVEGSPGPLGQRCDELIPFNDGQRVLLRNPTGIYLLASQGSGGSPSVQRVQRLHPQTFDEDGPYTWPKNQQEESVNGTEVTVLALDMLHMALSPDERHIAVGDQDSQHILLDAQGSVVAEYETLSSYPHHATFSHDSARLFANSCHLYWGSTRSIPIGGAPHDAADEDAPPLDERCRVYASATLPGMVVLGDADGYLHALSEDGHPLWRHHIGRTISAVETSPDGCTLWAASYGGYLVRLERVETGMDPYSIGTSPYAEVRRWIFWRDEAGPLRW
;
A
#
# COMPACT_ATOMS: atom_id res chain seq x y z
N MET A 1 45.77 10.96 -11.42
CA MET A 1 44.60 10.28 -12.02
C MET A 1 44.17 9.23 -11.02
N PRO A 2 42.93 9.29 -10.52
CA PRO A 2 42.43 8.27 -9.60
C PRO A 2 42.43 6.89 -10.27
N THR A 3 42.67 5.84 -9.50
CA THR A 3 42.63 4.45 -9.96
C THR A 3 41.54 3.69 -9.24
N ALA A 4 40.63 3.05 -9.97
CA ALA A 4 39.53 2.28 -9.43
C ALA A 4 39.73 0.78 -9.67
N ARG A 5 39.36 -0.05 -8.69
CA ARG A 5 39.34 -1.52 -8.78
C ARG A 5 38.21 -2.10 -7.94
N LEU A 6 37.73 -3.28 -8.32
CA LEU A 6 36.85 -4.08 -7.48
C LEU A 6 37.67 -5.11 -6.70
N CYS A 7 37.36 -5.29 -5.42
CA CYS A 7 37.96 -6.30 -4.57
C CYS A 7 37.02 -6.73 -3.44
N PRO A 8 37.22 -7.91 -2.85
CA PRO A 8 36.54 -8.29 -1.61
C PRO A 8 36.81 -7.29 -0.47
N LEU A 9 35.85 -7.12 0.43
CA LEU A 9 35.94 -6.22 1.58
C LEU A 9 37.11 -6.57 2.50
N ALA A 10 37.43 -7.86 2.65
CA ALA A 10 38.59 -8.31 3.43
C ALA A 10 39.92 -7.69 2.97
N ASP A 11 40.09 -7.41 1.68
CA ASP A 11 41.33 -6.83 1.13
C ASP A 11 41.56 -5.38 1.56
N VAL A 12 40.50 -4.70 1.98
CA VAL A 12 40.52 -3.27 2.36
C VAL A 12 40.12 -3.03 3.81
N ALA A 13 39.79 -4.08 4.58
CA ALA A 13 39.36 -3.98 5.98
C ALA A 13 40.31 -3.14 6.84
N ALA A 14 41.63 -3.33 6.70
CA ALA A 14 42.65 -2.58 7.46
C ALA A 14 42.73 -1.08 7.10
N ARG A 15 42.04 -0.66 6.04
CA ARG A 15 41.98 0.74 5.58
C ARG A 15 40.68 1.43 6.00
N LEU A 16 39.69 0.68 6.46
CA LEU A 16 38.44 1.25 6.96
C LEU A 16 38.68 2.00 8.28
N PRO A 17 37.94 3.08 8.54
CA PRO A 17 37.97 3.75 9.84
C PRO A 17 37.53 2.78 10.94
N ALA A 18 38.34 2.67 12.01
CA ALA A 18 38.11 1.70 13.09
C ALA A 18 36.81 1.93 13.88
N ASP A 19 36.25 3.13 13.80
CA ASP A 19 35.00 3.55 14.41
C ASP A 19 33.78 3.38 13.48
N SER A 20 33.96 2.91 12.24
CA SER A 20 32.83 2.53 11.38
C SER A 20 32.23 1.20 11.79
N TRP A 21 30.90 1.05 11.68
CA TRP A 21 30.23 -0.21 12.04
C TRP A 21 30.69 -1.38 11.16
N ILE A 22 31.04 -1.13 9.89
CA ILE A 22 31.59 -2.16 8.98
C ILE A 22 32.93 -2.69 9.52
N ALA A 23 33.82 -1.80 9.97
CA ALA A 23 35.09 -2.22 10.56
C ALA A 23 34.90 -2.94 11.91
N GLN A 24 33.92 -2.52 12.71
CA GLN A 24 33.57 -3.18 13.97
C GLN A 24 33.01 -4.59 13.73
N ARG A 25 32.09 -4.75 12.77
CA ARG A 25 31.53 -6.05 12.40
C ARG A 25 32.60 -7.02 11.92
N LEU A 26 33.52 -6.57 11.07
CA LEU A 26 34.68 -7.37 10.63
C LEU A 26 35.67 -7.70 11.76
N ALA A 27 35.72 -6.90 12.84
CA ALA A 27 36.56 -7.18 13.99
C ALA A 27 35.91 -8.21 14.94
N GLU A 28 34.57 -8.19 15.05
CA GLU A 28 33.79 -9.15 15.84
C GLU A 28 33.67 -10.51 15.12
N ASP A 29 33.43 -10.47 13.82
CA ASP A 29 33.22 -11.62 12.95
C ASP A 29 33.90 -11.38 11.59
N PRO A 30 35.18 -11.80 11.45
CA PRO A 30 35.97 -11.54 10.27
C PRO A 30 35.40 -12.11 8.97
N ASP A 31 34.54 -13.13 9.04
CA ASP A 31 34.01 -13.83 7.87
C ASP A 31 32.66 -13.27 7.41
N ALA A 32 31.89 -12.60 8.29
CA ALA A 32 30.51 -12.15 8.02
C ALA A 32 30.31 -11.30 6.76
N LEU A 33 31.30 -10.47 6.39
CA LEU A 33 31.24 -9.56 5.25
C LEU A 33 32.46 -9.69 4.34
N ALA A 34 33.32 -10.70 4.55
CA ALA A 34 34.64 -10.78 3.93
C ALA A 34 34.60 -10.79 2.39
N THR A 35 33.59 -11.46 1.83
CA THR A 35 33.37 -11.65 0.39
C THR A 35 32.62 -10.51 -0.27
N GLU A 36 32.10 -9.56 0.50
CA GLU A 36 31.34 -8.44 -0.04
C GLU A 36 32.16 -7.60 -1.01
N THR A 37 31.53 -7.15 -2.09
CA THR A 37 32.25 -6.46 -3.17
C THR A 37 32.47 -4.98 -2.85
N VAL A 38 33.71 -4.52 -2.90
CA VAL A 38 34.08 -3.11 -2.69
C VAL A 38 34.62 -2.47 -3.96
N LEU A 39 34.10 -1.29 -4.30
CA LEU A 39 34.73 -0.39 -5.25
C LEU A 39 35.77 0.47 -4.52
N CYS A 40 37.05 0.10 -4.65
CA CYS A 40 38.16 0.81 -4.04
C CYS A 40 38.78 1.79 -5.04
N ILE A 41 38.83 3.08 -4.67
CA ILE A 41 39.37 4.16 -5.49
C ILE A 41 40.51 4.85 -4.74
N THR A 42 41.71 4.85 -5.32
CA THR A 42 42.88 5.55 -4.75
C THR A 42 43.10 6.88 -5.46
N GLY A 43 43.18 7.97 -4.69
CA GLY A 43 43.35 9.35 -5.17
C GLY A 43 42.05 10.15 -5.25
N ASP A 44 42.18 11.44 -5.54
CA ASP A 44 41.04 12.38 -5.55
C ASP A 44 40.06 12.10 -6.70
N VAL A 45 38.78 12.10 -6.39
CA VAL A 45 37.67 11.80 -7.30
C VAL A 45 36.81 13.04 -7.51
N GLN A 46 36.56 13.36 -8.78
CA GLN A 46 35.56 14.35 -9.16
C GLN A 46 34.55 13.71 -10.12
N VAL A 47 33.26 13.80 -9.78
CA VAL A 47 32.15 13.28 -10.59
C VAL A 47 31.03 14.31 -10.68
N PRO A 48 30.23 14.32 -11.77
CA PRO A 48 29.09 15.22 -11.88
C PRO A 48 27.99 14.89 -10.86
N GLU A 49 27.73 13.61 -10.63
CA GLU A 49 26.70 13.10 -9.71
C GLU A 49 27.08 11.69 -9.25
N LEU A 50 26.49 11.24 -8.15
CA LEU A 50 26.65 9.87 -7.65
C LEU A 50 25.32 9.35 -7.09
N HIS A 51 24.83 8.26 -7.67
CA HIS A 51 23.64 7.56 -7.20
C HIS A 51 24.05 6.20 -6.60
N LEU A 52 23.70 5.97 -5.34
CA LEU A 52 24.22 4.87 -4.54
C LEU A 52 23.50 3.53 -4.74
N ASP A 53 22.31 3.52 -5.33
CA ASP A 53 21.61 2.25 -5.62
C ASP A 53 22.20 1.58 -6.86
N ALA A 54 22.73 2.37 -7.79
CA ALA A 54 23.28 1.85 -9.03
C ALA A 54 24.61 2.53 -9.43
N PRO A 55 25.63 2.53 -8.55
CA PRO A 55 26.86 3.30 -8.75
C PRO A 55 27.69 2.80 -9.94
N LEU A 56 27.43 1.59 -10.45
CA LEU A 56 28.11 1.00 -11.60
C LEU A 56 27.17 0.78 -12.81
N ALA A 57 25.99 1.41 -12.83
CA ALA A 57 25.06 1.36 -13.96
C ALA A 57 25.70 1.86 -15.26
N SER A 58 25.11 1.47 -16.40
CA SER A 58 25.54 1.96 -17.71
C SER A 58 25.44 3.49 -17.76
N GLY A 59 26.52 4.16 -18.15
CA GLY A 59 26.60 5.63 -18.14
C GLY A 59 27.06 6.25 -16.82
N SER A 60 27.23 5.48 -15.73
CA SER A 60 27.75 6.00 -14.46
C SER A 60 29.18 6.54 -14.57
N PRO A 61 29.50 7.69 -13.95
CA PRO A 61 30.86 8.22 -13.85
C PRO A 61 31.86 7.25 -13.22
N LEU A 62 31.44 6.46 -12.23
CA LEU A 62 32.32 5.50 -11.55
C LEU A 62 32.58 4.25 -12.40
N ARG A 63 31.61 3.82 -13.22
CA ARG A 63 31.81 2.76 -14.22
C ARG A 63 32.85 3.19 -15.26
N ALA A 64 32.76 4.44 -15.73
CA ALA A 64 33.75 4.99 -16.66
C ALA A 64 35.16 5.05 -16.05
N LEU A 65 35.27 5.42 -14.77
CA LEU A 65 36.54 5.42 -14.04
C LEU A 65 37.13 4.01 -13.91
N LEU A 66 36.30 3.01 -13.61
CA LEU A 66 36.70 1.60 -13.51
C LEU A 66 37.14 1.03 -14.88
N GLN A 67 36.43 1.36 -15.95
CA GLN A 67 36.77 0.93 -17.32
C GLN A 67 38.02 1.62 -17.87
N GLY A 68 38.26 2.90 -17.52
CA GLY A 68 39.49 3.61 -17.86
C GLY A 68 40.76 2.99 -17.27
N GLY A 69 40.62 2.14 -16.24
CA GLY A 69 41.70 1.38 -15.62
C GLY A 69 41.90 -0.05 -16.16
N ASN A 70 40.91 -0.64 -16.84
CA ASN A 70 40.91 -2.05 -17.26
C ASN A 70 40.57 -2.23 -18.75
N ASN A 71 41.48 -2.84 -19.52
CA ASN A 71 41.33 -3.17 -20.96
C ASN A 71 40.41 -4.40 -21.24
N THR A 72 39.41 -4.69 -20.40
CA THR A 72 38.55 -5.89 -20.52
C THR A 72 37.08 -5.52 -20.73
N ASN A 73 36.50 -6.02 -21.84
CA ASN A 73 35.16 -5.71 -22.36
C ASN A 73 33.97 -6.29 -21.58
N GLN A 74 34.17 -6.84 -20.38
CA GLN A 74 33.09 -7.28 -19.49
C GLN A 74 33.23 -6.55 -18.16
N ALA A 75 32.50 -5.45 -18.03
CA ALA A 75 32.41 -4.73 -16.76
C ALA A 75 31.30 -5.40 -15.91
N PRO A 76 31.61 -5.83 -14.67
CA PRO A 76 30.61 -6.42 -13.79
C PRO A 76 29.43 -5.47 -13.58
N THR A 77 28.25 -6.06 -13.41
CA THR A 77 26.95 -5.37 -13.35
C THR A 77 26.34 -5.35 -11.96
N GLY A 78 26.95 -6.03 -10.98
CA GLY A 78 26.47 -6.05 -9.60
C GLY A 78 26.73 -4.73 -8.86
N GLN A 79 25.82 -4.39 -7.94
CA GLN A 79 25.98 -3.29 -7.00
C GLN A 79 27.09 -3.64 -5.99
N PRO A 80 28.11 -2.79 -5.81
CA PRO A 80 29.10 -3.00 -4.76
C PRO A 80 28.46 -2.72 -3.40
N PHE A 81 28.82 -3.49 -2.38
CA PHE A 81 28.43 -3.25 -0.99
C PHE A 81 28.96 -1.91 -0.46
N LEU A 82 30.20 -1.55 -0.84
CA LEU A 82 30.89 -0.35 -0.37
C LEU A 82 31.65 0.35 -1.50
N ILE A 83 31.61 1.69 -1.50
CA ILE A 83 32.55 2.55 -2.22
C ILE A 83 33.55 3.12 -1.20
N LEU A 84 34.83 2.79 -1.36
CA LEU A 84 35.92 3.30 -0.53
C LEU A 84 36.81 4.25 -1.35
N ILE A 85 36.85 5.52 -0.96
CA ILE A 85 37.67 6.56 -1.58
C ILE A 85 38.84 6.93 -0.67
N GLU A 86 40.04 6.56 -1.10
CA GLU A 86 41.30 6.91 -0.45
C GLU A 86 41.83 8.25 -0.97
N GLY A 87 41.08 9.32 -0.71
CA GLY A 87 41.34 10.66 -1.22
C GLY A 87 40.17 11.60 -0.96
N HIS A 88 40.15 12.72 -1.66
CA HIS A 88 39.05 13.68 -1.62
C HIS A 88 37.93 13.30 -2.58
N LEU A 89 36.68 13.58 -2.21
CA LEU A 89 35.51 13.43 -3.09
C LEU A 89 34.91 14.81 -3.41
N GLN A 90 34.77 15.12 -4.69
CA GLN A 90 34.06 16.29 -5.21
C GLN A 90 32.91 15.82 -6.12
N ILE A 91 31.68 16.15 -5.76
CA ILE A 91 30.50 15.92 -6.60
C ILE A 91 29.98 17.29 -7.03
N ASP A 92 29.93 17.56 -8.33
CA ASP A 92 29.49 18.89 -8.82
C ASP A 92 27.97 19.09 -8.63
N GLY A 93 27.19 18.00 -8.63
CA GLY A 93 25.74 17.93 -8.41
C GLY A 93 25.37 17.17 -7.13
N ALA A 94 24.52 16.15 -7.26
CA ALA A 94 23.90 15.46 -6.13
C ALA A 94 24.52 14.09 -5.81
N LEU A 95 24.57 13.77 -4.52
CA LEU A 95 24.70 12.42 -3.96
C LEU A 95 23.30 11.93 -3.57
N THR A 96 22.82 10.81 -4.12
CA THR A 96 21.45 10.32 -3.86
C THR A 96 21.31 8.81 -3.69
N CYS A 97 20.27 8.39 -2.99
CA CYS A 97 19.67 7.05 -3.07
C CYS A 97 18.14 7.15 -3.08
N ASP A 98 17.48 6.30 -3.84
CA ASP A 98 16.05 6.07 -3.86
C ASP A 98 15.69 5.08 -2.74
N ASP A 99 16.42 3.97 -2.66
CA ASP A 99 16.29 2.97 -1.59
C ASP A 99 16.97 3.42 -0.29
N THR A 100 16.27 3.24 0.82
CA THR A 100 16.81 3.51 2.15
C THR A 100 17.28 2.25 2.85
N ASP A 101 17.00 1.04 2.37
CA ASP A 101 17.50 -0.22 2.94
C ASP A 101 18.10 -1.12 1.86
N GLY A 102 19.37 -0.88 1.53
CA GLY A 102 20.06 -1.61 0.44
C GLY A 102 20.99 -0.74 -0.41
N ALA A 103 21.00 0.58 -0.20
CA ALA A 103 21.90 1.48 -0.92
C ALA A 103 23.38 1.23 -0.58
N THR A 104 24.26 1.40 -1.59
CA THR A 104 25.71 1.22 -1.44
C THR A 104 26.29 2.14 -0.36
N HIS A 105 27.10 1.58 0.55
CA HIS A 105 27.81 2.38 1.56
C HIS A 105 28.90 3.25 0.93
N LEU A 106 29.21 4.40 1.55
CA LEU A 106 30.22 5.34 1.08
C LEU A 106 31.18 5.74 2.21
N VAL A 107 32.47 5.43 2.02
CA VAL A 107 33.55 5.84 2.93
C VAL A 107 34.56 6.72 2.17
N VAL A 108 34.79 7.93 2.67
CA VAL A 108 35.75 8.90 2.13
C VAL A 108 36.82 9.18 3.20
N LEU A 109 38.07 8.81 2.93
CA LEU A 109 39.19 9.00 3.88
C LEU A 109 39.75 10.43 3.89
N GLY A 110 39.35 11.28 2.92
CA GLY A 110 39.65 12.70 2.87
C GLY A 110 38.42 13.60 3.08
N ASP A 111 38.50 14.82 2.56
CA ASP A 111 37.35 15.75 2.54
C ASP A 111 36.33 15.37 1.45
N ALA A 112 35.05 15.63 1.71
CA ALA A 112 33.97 15.46 0.76
C ALA A 112 33.25 16.79 0.50
N ARG A 113 33.01 17.11 -0.77
CA ARG A 113 32.30 18.31 -1.22
C ARG A 113 31.22 17.93 -2.23
N MET A 114 30.02 18.44 -2.05
CA MET A 114 28.91 18.21 -2.96
C MET A 114 27.93 19.38 -3.00
N HIS A 115 27.12 19.47 -4.05
CA HIS A 115 26.05 20.45 -4.08
C HIS A 115 24.90 20.00 -3.18
N ASN A 116 24.37 18.80 -3.39
CA ASN A 116 23.31 18.21 -2.56
C ASN A 116 23.68 16.79 -2.13
N ALA A 117 23.17 16.36 -0.99
CA ALA A 117 23.23 14.99 -0.49
C ALA A 117 21.86 14.60 0.06
N VAL A 118 21.18 13.65 -0.57
CA VAL A 118 19.90 13.10 -0.10
C VAL A 118 20.09 11.60 0.04
N VAL A 119 20.40 11.16 1.25
CA VAL A 119 20.85 9.81 1.59
C VAL A 119 19.93 9.18 2.65
N GLY A 120 19.97 7.88 2.80
CA GLY A 120 19.20 7.17 3.81
C GLY A 120 19.56 5.69 3.95
N GLY A 121 19.55 5.23 5.21
CA GLY A 121 19.90 3.88 5.70
C GLY A 121 21.24 3.25 5.30
N GLN A 122 22.08 3.90 4.51
CA GLN A 122 23.47 3.49 4.31
C GLN A 122 24.44 4.18 5.28
N LEU A 123 25.64 3.61 5.46
CA LEU A 123 26.78 4.32 6.02
C LEU A 123 27.30 5.37 5.05
N PHE A 124 27.32 6.63 5.49
CA PHE A 124 28.07 7.70 4.85
C PHE A 124 29.15 8.23 5.80
N TYR A 125 30.40 7.83 5.58
CA TYR A 125 31.53 8.17 6.43
C TYR A 125 32.49 9.13 5.72
N VAL A 126 32.83 10.25 6.37
CA VAL A 126 33.83 11.22 5.90
C VAL A 126 34.87 11.46 7.01
N GLN A 127 36.11 11.02 6.78
CA GLN A 127 37.20 11.22 7.73
C GLN A 127 37.68 12.68 7.78
N GLY A 128 37.60 13.40 6.65
CA GLY A 128 37.86 14.83 6.57
C GLY A 128 36.64 15.70 6.87
N ALA A 129 36.61 16.90 6.30
CA ALA A 129 35.46 17.80 6.39
C ALA A 129 34.41 17.48 5.31
N LEU A 130 33.13 17.60 5.67
CA LEU A 130 32.00 17.50 4.73
C LEU A 130 31.45 18.90 4.43
N GLN A 131 31.38 19.26 3.15
CA GLN A 131 30.80 20.51 2.67
C GLN A 131 29.66 20.23 1.70
N VAL A 132 28.45 20.68 2.04
CA VAL A 132 27.24 20.55 1.21
C VAL A 132 26.70 21.94 0.90
N ALA A 133 26.72 22.36 -0.36
CA ALA A 133 26.36 23.73 -0.73
C ALA A 133 24.85 24.02 -0.58
N GLY A 134 24.02 23.02 -0.84
CA GLY A 134 22.56 23.09 -0.85
C GLY A 134 21.96 22.32 0.32
N LEU A 135 21.38 21.15 0.02
CA LEU A 135 20.65 20.30 0.96
C LEU A 135 21.48 19.08 1.37
N LEU A 136 21.62 18.86 2.67
CA LEU A 136 22.01 17.58 3.29
C LEU A 136 20.77 16.98 3.96
N TRP A 137 20.25 15.88 3.45
CA TRP A 137 19.15 15.14 4.05
C TRP A 137 19.58 13.70 4.34
N GLY A 138 19.64 13.33 5.61
CA GLY A 138 19.77 11.96 6.07
C GLY A 138 18.45 11.44 6.65
N HIS A 139 18.05 10.23 6.26
CA HIS A 139 16.75 9.65 6.57
C HIS A 139 16.85 8.14 6.84
N TYR A 140 15.96 7.59 7.66
CA TYR A 140 15.82 6.17 7.98
C TYR A 140 16.86 5.60 8.96
N ASN A 141 16.43 4.69 9.83
CA ASN A 141 17.16 4.30 11.04
C ASN A 141 18.27 3.24 10.82
N HIS A 142 18.33 2.56 9.67
CA HIS A 142 19.30 1.49 9.40
C HIS A 142 20.71 1.98 8.98
N GLY A 143 20.98 3.29 8.99
CA GLY A 143 22.25 3.86 8.56
C GLY A 143 22.67 5.12 9.31
N GLY A 144 23.71 5.79 8.82
CA GLY A 144 24.16 7.01 9.48
C GLY A 144 25.27 7.78 8.79
N LEU A 145 25.38 9.04 9.18
CA LEU A 145 26.40 9.99 8.78
C LEU A 145 27.46 10.11 9.88
N THR A 146 28.72 9.85 9.53
CA THR A 146 29.87 10.13 10.40
C THR A 146 30.82 11.11 9.73
N VAL A 147 31.13 12.22 10.40
CA VAL A 147 32.07 13.24 9.89
C VAL A 147 33.09 13.60 10.96
N ARG A 148 34.39 13.45 10.67
CA ARG A 148 35.45 13.70 11.67
C ARG A 148 36.15 15.06 11.55
N GLY A 149 36.06 15.73 10.41
CA GLY A 149 36.69 17.03 10.15
C GLY A 149 35.78 18.26 10.23
N GLY A 150 34.51 18.09 10.63
CA GLY A 150 33.48 19.13 10.71
C GLY A 150 32.52 19.18 9.51
N LEU A 151 31.34 19.75 9.74
CA LEU A 151 30.26 19.85 8.77
C LEU A 151 30.00 21.32 8.41
N THR A 152 29.89 21.62 7.12
CA THR A 152 29.33 22.87 6.61
C THR A 152 28.20 22.56 5.64
N ALA A 153 27.01 23.05 5.93
CA ALA A 153 25.83 22.90 5.06
C ALA A 153 25.01 24.18 5.04
N ARG A 154 24.29 24.45 3.95
CA ARG A 154 23.27 25.51 3.98
C ARG A 154 22.00 25.00 4.68
N VAL A 155 21.47 23.88 4.22
CA VAL A 155 20.32 23.20 4.83
C VAL A 155 20.76 21.80 5.25
N ALA A 156 20.51 21.43 6.50
CA ALA A 156 20.66 20.04 6.95
C ALA A 156 19.35 19.56 7.60
N LEU A 157 18.90 18.38 7.19
CA LEU A 157 17.71 17.69 7.66
C LEU A 157 18.08 16.27 8.07
N PHE A 158 17.81 15.91 9.32
CA PHE A 158 17.97 14.55 9.83
C PHE A 158 16.63 14.10 10.40
N SER A 159 16.02 13.10 9.76
CA SER A 159 14.68 12.60 10.09
C SER A 159 14.70 11.09 10.27
N ASP A 160 13.66 10.56 10.91
CA ASP A 160 13.41 9.11 11.03
C ASP A 160 14.61 8.35 11.62
N GLU A 161 15.07 8.83 12.78
CA GLU A 161 16.15 8.24 13.58
C GLU A 161 17.51 8.04 12.87
N TYR A 162 17.75 8.69 11.73
CA TYR A 162 19.01 8.60 10.99
C TYR A 162 20.22 8.97 11.86
N HIS A 163 21.13 8.02 12.09
CA HIS A 163 22.22 8.22 13.05
C HIS A 163 23.22 9.27 12.55
N VAL A 164 23.58 10.25 13.39
CA VAL A 164 24.53 11.31 13.02
C VAL A 164 25.59 11.50 14.10
N ASP A 165 26.86 11.38 13.71
CA ASP A 165 28.03 11.63 14.56
C ASP A 165 28.98 12.62 13.87
N ILE A 166 29.08 13.82 14.43
CA ILE A 166 29.92 14.90 13.89
C ILE A 166 30.94 15.32 14.93
N THR A 167 32.21 15.24 14.55
CA THR A 167 33.34 15.78 15.30
C THR A 167 33.88 17.02 14.59
N GLY A 168 34.21 18.05 15.37
CA GLY A 168 34.71 19.33 14.83
C GLY A 168 33.62 20.42 14.76
N PRO A 169 33.89 21.54 14.07
CA PRO A 169 32.93 22.63 13.95
C PRO A 169 31.76 22.25 13.03
N GLU A 170 30.54 22.57 13.46
CA GLU A 170 29.31 22.43 12.69
C GLU A 170 28.79 23.82 12.33
N GLN A 171 28.64 24.08 11.03
CA GLN A 171 28.12 25.34 10.48
C GLN A 171 26.98 25.02 9.53
N VAL A 172 25.76 25.02 10.05
CA VAL A 172 24.52 24.83 9.27
C VAL A 172 23.66 26.08 9.38
N GLU A 173 23.23 26.65 8.24
CA GLU A 173 22.37 27.84 8.24
C GLU A 173 20.95 27.50 8.70
N PHE A 174 20.36 26.42 8.16
CA PHE A 174 19.05 25.89 8.54
C PHE A 174 19.18 24.41 8.92
N LEU A 175 19.27 24.15 10.22
CA LEU A 175 19.31 22.79 10.77
C LEU A 175 17.90 22.37 11.20
N MET A 176 17.46 21.21 10.75
CA MET A 176 16.24 20.53 11.16
C MET A 176 16.66 19.14 11.63
N ASP A 177 16.79 18.95 12.93
CA ASP A 177 17.37 17.74 13.52
C ASP A 177 16.40 17.10 14.50
N GLU A 178 15.75 16.03 14.04
CA GLU A 178 14.81 15.24 14.86
C GLU A 178 15.53 14.15 15.66
N VAL A 179 16.82 13.94 15.40
CA VAL A 179 17.58 12.78 15.90
C VAL A 179 18.48 13.20 17.07
N ARG A 180 19.32 14.21 16.86
CA ARG A 180 20.26 14.70 17.86
C ARG A 180 19.57 15.83 18.58
N SER A 181 19.37 15.70 19.90
CA SER A 181 18.82 16.77 20.77
C SER A 181 19.79 17.97 20.92
N VAL A 182 20.30 18.51 19.82
CA VAL A 182 21.30 19.57 19.74
C VAL A 182 20.58 20.91 19.74
N PRO A 183 21.05 21.88 20.56
CA PRO A 183 20.44 23.18 20.57
C PRO A 183 20.60 23.94 19.25
N HIS A 184 19.47 24.34 18.64
CA HIS A 184 19.48 25.14 17.41
C HIS A 184 18.41 26.24 17.44
N LEU A 185 18.52 27.21 16.52
CA LEU A 185 17.65 28.39 16.44
C LEU A 185 16.24 28.10 15.88
N ALA A 186 15.87 26.83 15.78
CA ALA A 186 14.77 26.32 14.97
C ALA A 186 14.08 25.14 15.66
N GLU A 187 13.82 25.27 16.97
CA GLU A 187 13.13 24.25 17.76
C GLU A 187 11.73 23.99 17.16
N PHE A 188 11.38 22.71 16.97
CA PHE A 188 10.15 22.21 16.31
C PHE A 188 10.16 22.44 14.78
N ALA A 189 10.72 21.45 14.10
CA ALA A 189 11.31 21.61 12.79
C ALA A 189 10.32 21.52 11.61
N SER A 190 9.08 21.05 11.83
CA SER A 190 8.03 20.90 10.82
C SER A 190 7.64 22.24 10.16
N GLU A 191 7.44 23.30 10.93
CA GLU A 191 7.06 24.61 10.36
C GLU A 191 8.21 25.22 9.56
N ILE A 192 9.43 25.03 10.04
CA ILE A 192 10.63 25.51 9.36
C ILE A 192 10.84 24.73 8.07
N ALA A 193 10.64 23.41 8.07
CA ALA A 193 10.61 22.60 6.85
C ALA A 193 9.60 23.14 5.84
N GLY A 194 8.40 23.55 6.28
CA GLY A 194 7.38 24.16 5.40
C GLY A 194 7.77 25.50 4.77
N ILE A 195 8.74 26.21 5.36
CA ILE A 195 9.31 27.46 4.83
C ILE A 195 10.56 27.19 4.01
N VAL A 196 11.37 26.20 4.38
CA VAL A 196 12.60 25.85 3.68
C VAL A 196 12.29 25.14 2.36
N PHE A 197 11.34 24.21 2.36
CA PHE A 197 10.93 23.48 1.16
C PHE A 197 9.80 24.21 0.42
N ALA A 198 9.82 24.09 -0.91
CA ALA A 198 8.74 24.61 -1.74
C ALA A 198 7.51 23.68 -1.67
N PRO A 199 6.27 24.19 -1.85
CA PRO A 199 5.06 23.43 -1.55
C PRO A 199 4.90 22.15 -2.39
N GLU A 200 5.50 22.10 -3.58
CA GLU A 200 5.54 20.92 -4.46
C GLU A 200 6.27 19.72 -3.84
N PHE A 201 7.16 19.96 -2.85
CA PHE A 201 7.90 18.93 -2.13
C PHE A 201 7.24 18.50 -0.82
N HIS A 202 6.13 19.13 -0.42
CA HIS A 202 5.40 18.69 0.75
C HIS A 202 4.63 17.42 0.44
N ASP A 203 4.65 16.47 1.37
CA ASP A 203 3.69 15.38 1.36
C ASP A 203 2.32 15.94 1.76
N PRO A 204 1.28 15.69 0.95
CA PRO A 204 -0.06 16.12 1.30
C PRO A 204 -0.60 15.49 2.60
N SER A 205 -0.20 14.27 2.96
CA SER A 205 -0.76 13.57 4.12
C SER A 205 -0.28 14.16 5.44
N GLY A 206 1.02 14.40 5.59
CA GLY A 206 1.61 14.73 6.88
C GLY A 206 1.11 16.02 7.50
N ASP A 207 0.46 15.92 8.66
CA ASP A 207 0.11 17.06 9.53
C ASP A 207 1.34 17.71 10.20
N GLY A 208 2.48 17.02 10.20
CA GLY A 208 3.75 17.44 10.79
C GLY A 208 3.89 17.11 12.29
N GLU A 209 2.95 16.39 12.89
CA GLU A 209 3.00 15.91 14.28
C GLU A 209 3.80 14.62 14.40
N SER A 210 3.74 13.76 13.39
CA SER A 210 4.58 12.55 13.27
C SER A 210 6.03 12.82 12.85
N GLY A 211 6.45 14.09 12.82
CA GLY A 211 7.78 14.54 12.40
C GLY A 211 7.86 15.00 10.93
N ILE A 212 9.03 15.46 10.52
CA ILE A 212 9.30 16.03 9.19
C ILE A 212 9.27 14.95 8.11
N SER A 213 9.61 13.72 8.46
CA SER A 213 9.62 12.58 7.54
C SER A 213 8.29 12.45 6.78
N GLY A 214 7.17 12.43 7.51
CA GLY A 214 5.83 12.35 6.93
C GLY A 214 5.36 13.63 6.24
N MET A 215 6.08 14.75 6.40
CA MET A 215 5.69 16.06 5.85
C MET A 215 6.31 16.35 4.47
N LEU A 216 7.36 15.63 4.06
CA LEU A 216 8.10 15.91 2.82
C LEU A 216 8.13 14.68 1.91
N SER A 217 7.85 14.89 0.63
CA SER A 217 7.96 13.85 -0.39
C SER A 217 9.43 13.65 -0.80
N ARG A 218 10.11 12.74 -0.11
CA ARG A 218 11.51 12.36 -0.41
C ARG A 218 11.71 11.99 -1.88
N PRO A 219 10.85 11.19 -2.55
CA PRO A 219 11.02 10.87 -3.97
C PRO A 219 11.06 12.11 -4.89
N ARG A 220 10.20 13.11 -4.62
CA ARG A 220 10.20 14.37 -5.40
C ARG A 220 11.47 15.18 -5.16
N VAL A 221 11.96 15.20 -3.92
CA VAL A 221 13.21 15.88 -3.58
C VAL A 221 14.41 15.21 -4.26
N VAL A 222 14.49 13.88 -4.25
CA VAL A 222 15.55 13.12 -4.94
C VAL A 222 15.50 13.40 -6.45
N ALA A 223 14.32 13.34 -7.06
CA ALA A 223 14.15 13.65 -8.49
C ALA A 223 14.62 15.07 -8.85
N ALA A 224 14.25 16.08 -8.06
CA ALA A 224 14.63 17.47 -8.29
C ALA A 224 16.15 17.68 -8.18
N VAL A 225 16.79 17.15 -7.13
CA VAL A 225 18.25 17.33 -6.97
C VAL A 225 19.05 16.59 -8.04
N ARG A 226 18.55 15.44 -8.54
CA ARG A 226 19.13 14.71 -9.69
C ARG A 226 18.98 15.49 -10.99
N ALA A 227 17.87 16.21 -11.16
CA ALA A 227 17.67 17.12 -12.29
C ALA A 227 18.52 18.40 -12.21
N GLY A 228 19.28 18.61 -11.12
CA GLY A 228 20.04 19.84 -10.87
C GLY A 228 19.17 21.01 -10.41
N GLU A 229 17.94 20.74 -9.98
CA GLU A 229 16.99 21.72 -9.43
C GLU A 229 17.18 21.86 -7.92
N ASN A 230 16.63 22.94 -7.35
CA ASN A 230 16.69 23.21 -5.91
C ASN A 230 15.40 22.78 -5.23
N ALA A 231 15.48 21.78 -4.34
CA ALA A 231 14.35 21.35 -3.51
C ALA A 231 13.94 22.37 -2.43
N THR A 232 14.85 23.28 -2.09
CA THR A 232 14.70 24.26 -1.00
C THR A 232 14.78 25.69 -1.53
N ARG A 233 14.05 26.61 -0.90
CA ARG A 233 14.11 28.06 -1.16
C ARG A 233 15.50 28.64 -0.84
N SER A 234 15.79 29.80 -1.42
CA SER A 234 17.04 30.52 -1.14
C SER A 234 17.05 31.08 0.28
N SER A 235 18.24 31.25 0.87
CA SER A 235 18.37 31.85 2.21
C SER A 235 17.74 33.24 2.29
N ALA A 236 17.82 34.04 1.21
CA ALA A 236 17.20 35.36 1.16
C ALA A 236 15.66 35.31 1.26
N GLU A 237 15.03 34.35 0.57
CA GLU A 237 13.57 34.13 0.63
C GLU A 237 13.15 33.62 2.01
N ILE A 238 13.92 32.70 2.60
CA ILE A 238 13.65 32.16 3.93
C ILE A 238 13.75 33.27 4.97
N HIS A 239 14.84 34.05 5.00
CA HIS A 239 15.00 35.18 5.94
C HIS A 239 13.98 36.31 5.74
N ALA A 240 13.54 36.54 4.50
CA ALA A 240 12.48 37.52 4.23
C ALA A 240 11.12 37.05 4.74
N THR A 241 10.86 35.75 4.69
CA THR A 241 9.61 35.14 5.16
C THR A 241 9.62 34.97 6.68
N LEU A 242 10.68 34.39 7.24
CA LEU A 242 10.87 34.12 8.66
C LEU A 242 12.09 34.89 9.22
N PRO A 243 12.02 36.22 9.35
CA PRO A 243 13.04 36.98 10.05
C PRO A 243 13.14 36.52 11.52
N LEU A 244 14.37 36.27 11.98
CA LEU A 244 14.67 35.86 13.35
C LEU A 244 15.42 36.96 14.11
N GLU A 245 15.03 37.23 15.35
CA GLU A 245 15.78 38.11 16.25
C GLU A 245 16.83 37.31 17.04
N ALA A 246 17.90 36.87 16.37
CA ALA A 246 18.94 36.02 16.98
C ALA A 246 19.63 36.67 18.20
N GLY A 247 19.69 38.00 18.26
CA GLY A 247 20.27 38.76 19.37
C GLY A 247 19.33 39.02 20.55
N LEU A 248 18.11 38.45 20.56
CA LEU A 248 17.13 38.69 21.64
C LEU A 248 17.60 38.16 23.00
N PHE A 249 18.29 37.02 23.00
CA PHE A 249 18.76 36.33 24.19
C PHE A 249 20.27 36.10 24.10
N ALA A 250 20.98 36.28 25.22
CA ALA A 250 22.43 36.11 25.26
C ALA A 250 22.87 34.65 25.18
N ASN A 251 22.04 33.74 25.69
CA ASN A 251 22.18 32.28 25.66
C ASN A 251 20.80 31.65 25.95
N GLU A 252 20.73 30.33 26.05
CA GLU A 252 19.47 29.60 26.25
C GLU A 252 19.18 29.26 27.73
N ALA A 253 20.00 29.74 28.67
CA ALA A 253 19.85 29.40 30.08
C ALA A 253 18.59 30.04 30.70
N ILE A 254 17.93 29.32 31.60
CA ILE A 254 16.91 29.88 32.48
C ILE A 254 17.62 30.84 33.45
N SER A 255 17.46 32.15 33.22
CA SER A 255 18.19 33.18 33.97
C SER A 255 17.34 34.44 34.16
N VAL A 256 17.67 35.26 35.17
CA VAL A 256 17.03 36.57 35.38
C VAL A 256 17.06 37.39 34.10
N HIS A 257 18.20 37.39 33.40
CA HIS A 257 18.38 38.17 32.18
C HIS A 257 17.42 37.71 31.08
N ASN A 258 17.35 36.40 30.81
CA ASN A 258 16.53 35.88 29.73
C ASN A 258 15.03 35.92 30.05
N ILE A 259 14.61 35.71 31.31
CA ILE A 259 13.19 35.88 31.71
C ILE A 259 12.77 37.34 31.52
N LEU A 260 13.58 38.30 31.98
CA LEU A 260 13.29 39.72 31.78
C LEU A 260 13.30 40.11 30.30
N ALA A 261 14.17 39.49 29.47
CA ALA A 261 14.15 39.70 28.03
C ALA A 261 12.86 39.17 27.40
N ALA A 262 12.40 37.98 27.81
CA ALA A 262 11.19 37.33 27.27
C ALA A 262 9.92 38.15 27.54
N VAL A 263 9.74 38.65 28.76
CA VAL A 263 8.54 39.43 29.13
C VAL A 263 8.62 40.89 28.68
N ARG A 264 9.75 41.39 28.18
CA ARG A 264 9.90 42.79 27.69
C ARG A 264 9.93 42.88 26.17
N THR A 265 9.31 41.92 25.50
CA THR A 265 9.17 41.91 24.04
C THR A 265 7.92 42.67 23.59
N PRO A 266 7.87 43.12 22.32
CA PRO A 266 6.66 43.71 21.72
C PRO A 266 5.52 42.69 21.50
N VAL A 267 5.71 41.42 21.88
CA VAL A 267 4.65 40.40 21.84
C VAL A 267 3.57 40.73 22.86
N ILE A 268 3.94 41.31 24.01
CA ILE A 268 2.98 41.90 24.94
C ILE A 268 2.61 43.30 24.42
N GLY A 269 1.32 43.52 24.16
CA GLY A 269 0.84 44.78 23.62
C GLY A 269 1.17 45.98 24.52
N PRO A 270 1.27 47.22 23.98
CA PRO A 270 1.67 48.41 24.75
C PRO A 270 0.79 48.78 25.96
N LYS A 271 -0.40 48.19 26.08
CA LYS A 271 -1.37 48.39 27.16
C LYS A 271 -1.72 47.10 27.90
N GLU A 272 -1.07 46.01 27.51
CA GLU A 272 -1.27 44.69 28.08
C GLU A 272 -0.15 44.41 29.06
N HIS A 273 -0.40 43.51 30.00
CA HIS A 273 0.61 43.02 30.93
C HIS A 273 0.91 41.55 30.75
N THR A 274 0.12 40.84 29.93
CA THR A 274 0.26 39.43 29.67
C THR A 274 0.10 39.14 28.18
N ALA A 275 0.73 38.05 27.73
CA ALA A 275 0.51 37.46 26.41
C ALA A 275 0.58 35.94 26.53
N THR A 276 -0.17 35.22 25.70
CA THR A 276 -0.18 33.76 25.65
C THR A 276 0.19 33.27 24.26
N GLY A 277 0.67 32.04 24.18
CA GLY A 277 0.95 31.34 22.94
C GLY A 277 1.13 29.85 23.21
N TRP A 278 1.18 29.06 22.16
CA TRP A 278 1.44 27.63 22.26
C TRP A 278 2.23 27.15 21.04
N PHE A 279 2.80 25.96 21.16
CA PHE A 279 3.45 25.18 20.12
C PHE A 279 3.35 23.71 20.51
N GLN A 280 3.04 22.83 19.56
CA GLN A 280 2.75 21.41 19.86
C GLN A 280 1.77 21.27 21.05
N GLN A 281 2.10 20.41 22.01
CA GLN A 281 1.37 20.23 23.27
C GLN A 281 1.83 21.17 24.41
N THR A 282 2.62 22.21 24.11
CA THR A 282 3.12 23.18 25.11
C THR A 282 2.45 24.53 24.96
N ASP A 283 1.79 24.99 26.01
CA ASP A 283 1.28 26.35 26.14
C ASP A 283 2.12 27.17 27.11
N PHE A 284 2.16 28.49 26.90
CA PHE A 284 2.88 29.39 27.77
C PHE A 284 2.16 30.73 27.93
N SER A 285 2.44 31.39 29.05
CA SER A 285 2.07 32.78 29.29
C SER A 285 3.26 33.61 29.77
N LEU A 286 3.33 34.82 29.25
CA LEU A 286 4.30 35.84 29.63
C LEU A 286 3.58 36.85 30.51
N CYS A 287 4.22 37.30 31.58
CA CYS A 287 3.65 38.30 32.48
C CYS A 287 4.70 39.34 32.85
N GLN A 288 4.41 40.60 32.54
CA GLN A 288 5.14 41.76 33.04
C GLN A 288 4.69 42.11 34.44
N ARG A 289 5.61 42.56 35.27
CA ARG A 289 5.32 42.98 36.63
C ARG A 289 4.27 44.11 36.65
N HIS A 290 3.10 43.83 37.21
CA HIS A 290 1.98 44.76 37.31
C HIS A 290 1.13 44.48 38.56
N VAL A 291 0.13 45.33 38.79
CA VAL A 291 -0.94 45.04 39.75
C VAL A 291 -2.17 44.70 38.94
N ASP A 292 -2.70 43.50 39.12
CA ASP A 292 -3.86 43.04 38.36
C ASP A 292 -5.16 43.70 38.85
N ALA A 293 -6.28 43.37 38.21
CA ALA A 293 -7.58 43.98 38.49
C ALA A 293 -8.09 43.71 39.92
N ASP A 294 -7.59 42.64 40.56
CA ASP A 294 -7.95 42.24 41.91
C ASP A 294 -7.05 42.90 42.98
N GLY A 295 -6.03 43.64 42.55
CA GLY A 295 -5.09 44.33 43.42
C GLY A 295 -3.88 43.49 43.82
N ASP A 296 -3.72 42.30 43.23
CA ASP A 296 -2.61 41.41 43.52
C ASP A 296 -1.36 41.82 42.74
N GLN A 297 -0.20 41.71 43.40
CA GLN A 297 1.07 41.99 42.76
C GLN A 297 1.51 40.77 41.94
N ARG A 298 1.68 40.97 40.64
CA ARG A 298 2.27 39.99 39.72
C ARG A 298 3.72 40.35 39.47
N ASP A 299 4.63 39.40 39.67
CA ASP A 299 6.05 39.53 39.31
C ASP A 299 6.28 39.28 37.81
N ASP A 300 7.46 39.68 37.31
CA ASP A 300 7.89 39.30 35.96
C ASP A 300 8.03 37.77 35.91
N ASN A 301 7.21 37.08 35.11
CA ASN A 301 7.22 35.61 35.07
C ASN A 301 6.86 35.03 33.71
N VAL A 302 7.30 33.79 33.50
CA VAL A 302 6.88 32.92 32.40
C VAL A 302 6.30 31.65 33.02
N PHE A 303 5.05 31.36 32.69
CA PHE A 303 4.39 30.11 33.03
C PHE A 303 4.33 29.23 31.78
N ILE A 304 4.63 27.95 31.92
CA ILE A 304 4.68 26.99 30.82
C ILE A 304 3.96 25.72 31.26
N THR A 305 3.05 25.22 30.45
CA THR A 305 2.40 23.94 30.65
C THR A 305 2.70 23.03 29.46
N VAL A 306 3.14 21.82 29.77
CA VAL A 306 3.19 20.69 28.84
C VAL A 306 1.98 19.85 29.15
N TRP A 307 1.05 19.76 28.19
CA TRP A 307 -0.32 19.27 28.40
C TRP A 307 -0.39 18.06 29.33
N LYS A 308 -1.12 18.24 30.45
CA LYS A 308 -1.36 17.22 31.49
C LYS A 308 -0.12 16.39 31.89
N THR A 309 1.07 16.98 31.78
CA THR A 309 2.35 16.34 32.08
C THR A 309 3.14 17.16 33.10
N TRP A 310 3.38 18.44 32.80
CA TRP A 310 4.17 19.33 33.64
C TRP A 310 3.66 20.77 33.59
N ASP A 311 3.66 21.43 34.75
CA ASP A 311 3.65 22.89 34.80
C ASP A 311 4.95 23.44 35.36
N PHE A 312 5.39 24.56 34.82
CA PHE A 312 6.56 25.30 35.24
C PHE A 312 6.21 26.77 35.48
N TYR A 313 6.67 27.30 36.61
CA TYR A 313 6.56 28.72 36.92
C TYR A 313 7.95 29.32 37.14
N LEU A 314 8.36 30.18 36.21
CA LEU A 314 9.68 30.79 36.14
C LEU A 314 9.54 32.30 36.43
N SER A 315 9.85 32.72 37.65
CA SER A 315 9.58 34.10 38.10
C SER A 315 10.85 34.83 38.57
N VAL A 316 10.85 36.15 38.38
CA VAL A 316 11.88 37.08 38.85
C VAL A 316 11.28 37.97 39.95
N ALA A 317 11.46 37.56 41.19
CA ALA A 317 11.02 38.32 42.36
C ALA A 317 11.99 39.48 42.67
N GLN A 318 11.44 40.64 43.05
CA GLN A 318 12.23 41.78 43.51
C GLN A 318 12.36 41.76 45.04
N VAL A 319 13.43 41.14 45.54
CA VAL A 319 13.64 40.97 46.98
C VAL A 319 14.38 42.19 47.56
N PRO A 320 13.89 42.85 48.62
CA PRO A 320 14.60 43.98 49.23
C PRO A 320 16.00 43.60 49.71
N GLU A 321 17.00 44.41 49.38
CA GLU A 321 18.38 44.20 49.87
C GLU A 321 18.41 44.20 51.41
N ARG A 322 19.14 43.25 52.00
CA ARG A 322 19.34 43.19 53.46
C ARG A 322 20.18 44.38 53.93
N GLN A 323 19.50 45.47 54.28
CA GLN A 323 20.12 46.65 54.89
C GLN A 323 19.99 46.64 56.41
N GLY A 324 21.01 47.16 57.11
CA GLY A 324 20.96 47.38 58.56
C GLY A 324 19.85 48.36 58.96
N LEU A 325 19.35 48.25 60.19
CA LEU A 325 18.22 49.04 60.74
C LEU A 325 18.34 50.56 60.50
N LEU A 326 19.55 51.13 60.61
CA LEU A 326 19.81 52.55 60.38
C LEU A 326 19.59 52.98 58.92
N ALA A 327 19.95 52.14 57.94
CA ALA A 327 19.78 52.42 56.52
C ALA A 327 18.30 52.35 56.08
N ARG A 328 17.52 51.43 56.66
CA ARG A 328 16.06 51.33 56.43
C ARG A 328 15.30 52.54 56.97
N LEU A 329 15.65 53.02 58.17
CA LEU A 329 15.05 54.21 58.76
C LEU A 329 15.41 55.49 57.98
N ALA A 330 16.65 55.60 57.50
CA ALA A 330 17.08 56.71 56.65
C ALA A 330 16.36 56.74 55.29
N ALA A 331 16.16 55.58 54.65
CA ALA A 331 15.42 55.47 53.39
C ALA A 331 13.93 55.86 53.56
N ALA A 332 13.30 55.43 54.65
CA ALA A 332 11.91 55.76 54.97
C ALA A 332 11.69 57.26 55.25
N ALA A 333 12.61 57.91 55.98
CA ALA A 333 12.51 59.34 56.29
C ALA A 333 12.77 60.26 55.07
N LEU A 334 13.51 59.78 54.07
CA LEU A 334 13.86 60.52 52.84
C LEU A 334 12.96 60.17 51.64
N GLY A 335 11.96 59.30 51.81
CA GLY A 335 11.11 58.82 50.71
C GLY A 335 11.90 58.06 49.61
N ARG A 336 13.07 57.50 49.94
CA ARG A 336 13.90 56.76 48.98
C ARG A 336 13.43 55.31 48.89
N LYS A 337 13.21 54.83 47.66
CA LYS A 337 12.88 53.42 47.40
C LYS A 337 13.99 52.52 47.94
N VAL A 338 13.61 51.48 48.69
CA VAL A 338 14.54 50.45 49.16
C VAL A 338 15.08 49.72 47.93
N PRO A 339 16.41 49.61 47.75
CA PRO A 339 16.97 48.86 46.63
C PRO A 339 16.57 47.38 46.74
N THR A 340 16.16 46.80 45.61
CA THR A 340 15.79 45.39 45.48
C THR A 340 16.82 44.67 44.62
N THR A 341 17.04 43.40 44.92
CA THR A 341 17.81 42.48 44.08
C THR A 341 16.84 41.53 43.39
N ALA A 342 17.02 41.34 42.08
CA ALA A 342 16.27 40.35 41.32
C ALA A 342 16.72 38.93 41.71
N GLN A 343 15.78 38.08 42.09
CA GLN A 343 16.03 36.69 42.47
C GLN A 343 15.13 35.75 41.67
N LEU A 344 15.69 34.63 41.20
CA LEU A 344 14.93 33.58 40.51
C LEU A 344 14.14 32.74 41.51
N THR A 345 12.88 32.51 41.16
CA THR A 345 12.01 31.52 41.78
C THR A 345 11.58 30.55 40.69
N LEU A 346 12.02 29.30 40.78
CA LEU A 346 11.70 28.24 39.83
C LEU A 346 10.96 27.13 40.57
N VAL A 347 9.73 26.85 40.15
CA VAL A 347 8.92 25.76 40.70
C VAL A 347 8.25 24.98 39.58
N HIS A 348 7.96 23.71 39.85
CA HIS A 348 7.28 22.82 38.92
C HIS A 348 6.21 21.99 39.64
N ARG A 349 5.25 21.44 38.91
CA ARG A 349 4.36 20.37 39.37
C ARG A 349 4.15 19.35 38.27
N ALA A 350 4.05 18.08 38.63
CA ALA A 350 3.72 16.97 37.73
C ALA A 350 2.21 16.70 37.77
N TYR A 351 1.70 16.02 36.76
CA TYR A 351 0.32 15.55 36.71
C TYR A 351 0.22 14.06 37.03
N SER A 352 -0.91 13.65 37.61
CA SER A 352 -1.29 12.25 37.84
C SER A 352 -2.78 12.11 37.55
N ASP A 353 -3.16 11.16 36.69
CA ASP A 353 -4.56 10.92 36.29
C ASP A 353 -5.28 12.19 35.81
N GLY A 354 -4.57 13.07 35.08
CA GLY A 354 -5.12 14.32 34.54
C GLY A 354 -5.18 15.48 35.54
N GLU A 355 -4.85 15.25 36.82
CA GLU A 355 -4.89 16.26 37.88
C GLU A 355 -3.49 16.79 38.24
N PRO A 356 -3.34 18.10 38.48
CA PRO A 356 -2.05 18.70 38.85
C PRO A 356 -1.68 18.40 40.31
N GLY A 357 -0.43 17.97 40.54
CA GLY A 357 0.15 17.78 41.87
C GLY A 357 0.57 19.07 42.58
N GLU A 358 1.32 18.93 43.68
CA GLU A 358 1.84 20.07 44.45
C GLU A 358 3.02 20.78 43.75
N TRP A 359 3.13 22.09 43.98
CA TRP A 359 4.27 22.89 43.52
C TRP A 359 5.54 22.58 44.32
N LEU A 360 6.58 22.15 43.62
CA LEU A 360 7.88 21.77 44.17
C LEU A 360 9.01 22.64 43.61
N PRO A 361 10.12 22.85 44.35
CA PRO A 361 11.28 23.58 43.83
C PRO A 361 11.92 22.89 42.62
N LEU A 362 12.21 23.64 41.56
CA LEU A 362 12.84 23.14 40.35
C LEU A 362 14.36 23.34 40.38
N ALA A 363 15.12 22.25 40.43
CA ALA A 363 16.59 22.28 40.34
C ALA A 363 17.13 20.99 39.67
N PRO A 364 18.26 21.06 38.95
CA PRO A 364 18.80 19.93 38.17
C PRO A 364 19.13 18.70 39.04
N ASP A 365 19.61 18.93 40.27
CA ASP A 365 20.04 17.85 41.17
C ASP A 365 18.87 17.17 41.89
N THR A 366 17.75 17.87 42.08
CA THR A 366 16.60 17.38 42.86
C THR A 366 15.43 16.93 42.00
N ALA A 367 15.32 17.42 40.77
CA ALA A 367 14.25 17.09 39.84
C ALA A 367 14.79 16.99 38.40
N PRO A 368 15.65 16.00 38.08
CA PRO A 368 16.38 15.95 36.81
C PRO A 368 15.48 15.74 35.58
N GLU A 369 14.33 15.07 35.74
CA GLU A 369 13.34 14.89 34.66
C GLU A 369 12.56 16.18 34.40
N ALA A 370 12.00 16.78 35.46
CA ALA A 370 11.33 18.07 35.38
C ALA A 370 12.26 19.17 34.84
N TRP A 371 13.55 19.15 35.22
CA TRP A 371 14.55 20.08 34.72
C TRP A 371 14.79 19.92 33.21
N ARG A 372 14.90 18.67 32.71
CA ARG A 372 15.03 18.38 31.28
C ARG A 372 13.80 18.84 30.50
N ALA A 373 12.60 18.51 30.98
CA ALA A 373 11.33 18.92 30.38
C ALA A 373 11.18 20.45 30.37
N CYS A 374 11.46 21.12 31.49
CA CYS A 374 11.42 22.58 31.59
C CYS A 374 12.42 23.24 30.63
N THR A 375 13.63 22.69 30.53
CA THR A 375 14.66 23.23 29.62
C THR A 375 14.21 23.11 28.17
N LYS A 376 13.63 21.97 27.76
CA LYS A 376 13.07 21.80 26.40
C LYS A 376 11.93 22.80 26.13
N ALA A 377 10.95 22.88 27.04
CA ALA A 377 9.82 23.78 26.89
C ALA A 377 10.25 25.26 26.88
N TRP A 378 11.21 25.64 27.72
CA TRP A 378 11.81 26.98 27.73
C TRP A 378 12.48 27.34 26.40
N ARG A 379 13.23 26.40 25.80
CA ARG A 379 13.87 26.62 24.48
C ARG A 379 12.82 26.88 23.40
N GLY A 380 11.69 26.18 23.46
CA GLY A 380 10.53 26.47 22.61
C GLY A 380 9.97 27.88 22.77
N VAL A 381 9.83 28.37 24.01
CA VAL A 381 9.41 29.76 24.27
C VAL A 381 10.42 30.75 23.71
N LEU A 382 11.73 30.50 23.87
CA LEU A 382 12.76 31.37 23.30
C LEU A 382 12.68 31.42 21.76
N ASP A 383 12.49 30.29 21.13
CA ASP A 383 12.35 30.16 19.67
C ASP A 383 11.12 30.92 19.16
N TYR A 384 9.94 30.66 19.76
CA TYR A 384 8.70 31.39 19.47
C TYR A 384 8.92 32.91 19.55
N LEU A 385 9.58 33.39 20.61
CA LEU A 385 9.84 34.81 20.80
C LEU A 385 10.83 35.41 19.80
N ARG A 386 11.88 34.67 19.40
CA ARG A 386 12.82 35.11 18.36
C ARG A 386 12.09 35.31 17.03
N LYS A 387 11.22 34.36 16.65
CA LYS A 387 10.36 34.44 15.45
C LYS A 387 9.37 35.60 15.57
N ALA A 388 8.65 35.71 16.68
CA ALA A 388 7.64 36.73 16.93
C ALA A 388 8.21 38.16 16.88
N VAL A 389 9.34 38.41 17.54
CA VAL A 389 10.02 39.72 17.53
C VAL A 389 10.60 40.04 16.15
N GLY A 390 11.16 39.04 15.47
CA GLY A 390 11.63 39.18 14.09
C GLY A 390 10.50 39.59 13.13
N GLN A 391 9.34 38.90 13.20
CA GLN A 391 8.14 39.28 12.46
C GLN A 391 7.73 40.73 12.78
N HIS A 392 7.62 41.11 14.06
CA HIS A 392 7.27 42.48 14.46
C HIS A 392 8.21 43.52 13.84
N ARG A 393 9.54 43.31 13.93
CA ARG A 393 10.55 44.24 13.38
C ARG A 393 10.47 44.36 11.86
N ALA A 394 10.16 43.27 11.17
CA ALA A 394 9.96 43.22 9.73
C ALA A 394 8.55 43.63 9.27
N ARG A 395 7.66 44.05 10.19
CA ARG A 395 6.26 44.42 9.92
C ARG A 395 5.36 43.26 9.44
N TYR A 396 5.59 42.08 9.99
CA TYR A 396 4.79 40.86 9.85
C TYR A 396 4.65 40.32 8.40
N PRO A 397 5.76 40.02 7.71
CA PRO A 397 5.72 39.50 6.34
C PRO A 397 4.88 38.21 6.20
N LEU A 398 4.96 37.27 7.14
CA LEU A 398 4.15 36.04 7.09
C LEU A 398 2.64 36.32 7.19
N TYR A 399 2.25 37.22 8.10
CA TYR A 399 0.84 37.60 8.25
C TYR A 399 0.31 38.34 7.01
N GLN A 400 1.15 39.17 6.37
CA GLN A 400 0.78 39.80 5.09
C GLN A 400 0.57 38.76 3.98
N ARG A 401 1.41 37.71 3.93
CA ARG A 401 1.22 36.58 3.01
C ARG A 401 -0.08 35.82 3.32
N LEU A 402 -0.38 35.55 4.59
CA LEU A 402 -1.64 34.92 5.00
C LEU A 402 -2.85 35.67 4.45
N LEU A 403 -2.88 37.00 4.61
CA LEU A 403 -3.96 37.85 4.10
C LEU A 403 -4.05 37.89 2.57
N ALA A 404 -2.92 37.77 1.88
CA ALA A 404 -2.87 37.75 0.42
C ALA A 404 -3.34 36.39 -0.14
N GLU A 405 -3.05 35.30 0.55
CA GLU A 405 -3.37 33.94 0.09
C GLU A 405 -4.79 33.51 0.46
N LEU A 406 -5.24 33.80 1.68
CA LEU A 406 -6.54 33.41 2.22
C LEU A 406 -7.48 34.62 2.23
N THR A 407 -7.87 35.07 1.04
CA THR A 407 -8.88 36.13 0.87
C THR A 407 -10.29 35.57 1.02
N ALA A 408 -11.26 36.43 1.34
CA ALA A 408 -12.67 36.02 1.39
C ALA A 408 -13.09 35.33 0.08
N GLU A 409 -12.81 35.92 -1.08
CA GLU A 409 -13.11 35.35 -2.41
C GLU A 409 -12.56 33.93 -2.59
N ARG A 410 -11.30 33.68 -2.22
CA ARG A 410 -10.69 32.35 -2.36
C ARG A 410 -11.30 31.31 -1.41
N ILE A 411 -11.67 31.73 -0.20
CA ILE A 411 -12.38 30.85 0.74
C ILE A 411 -13.79 30.56 0.22
N GLU A 412 -14.50 31.55 -0.30
CA GLU A 412 -15.82 31.38 -0.91
C GLU A 412 -15.79 30.45 -2.11
N ASP A 413 -14.85 30.65 -3.04
CA ASP A 413 -14.67 29.80 -4.22
C ASP A 413 -14.33 28.36 -3.85
N PHE A 414 -13.51 28.16 -2.82
CA PHE A 414 -13.13 26.83 -2.37
C PHE A 414 -14.29 26.12 -1.65
N THR A 415 -14.95 26.82 -0.73
CA THR A 415 -16.06 26.25 0.06
C THR A 415 -17.37 26.17 -0.70
N SER A 416 -17.40 26.61 -1.97
CA SER A 416 -18.55 26.44 -2.87
C SER A 416 -18.45 25.18 -3.76
N LEU A 417 -17.37 24.39 -3.64
CA LEU A 417 -17.25 23.12 -4.35
C LEU A 417 -18.34 22.12 -3.89
N PRO A 418 -18.83 21.23 -4.77
CA PRO A 418 -19.91 20.29 -4.45
C PRO A 418 -19.71 19.44 -3.20
N VAL A 419 -18.45 19.12 -2.86
CA VAL A 419 -18.12 18.39 -1.63
C VAL A 419 -18.63 19.10 -0.36
N PHE A 420 -18.63 20.44 -0.33
CA PHE A 420 -19.09 21.26 0.79
C PHE A 420 -20.55 21.70 0.69
N THR A 421 -21.18 21.58 -0.49
CA THR A 421 -22.56 22.05 -0.71
C THR A 421 -23.57 20.91 -0.86
N GLU A 422 -23.12 19.72 -1.26
CA GLU A 422 -23.96 18.54 -1.52
C GLU A 422 -23.70 17.41 -0.53
N ARG A 423 -22.43 17.09 -0.24
CA ARG A 423 -22.03 15.98 0.63
C ARG A 423 -21.94 16.40 2.10
N TYR A 424 -20.99 17.27 2.41
CA TYR A 424 -20.73 17.79 3.76
C TYR A 424 -21.25 19.22 3.90
N ASN A 425 -22.58 19.34 3.99
CA ASN A 425 -23.29 20.61 3.86
C ASN A 425 -24.08 21.05 5.10
N ASP A 426 -23.95 20.34 6.23
CA ASP A 426 -24.59 20.71 7.48
C ASP A 426 -23.55 20.75 8.62
N TRP A 427 -23.22 21.96 9.05
CA TRP A 427 -22.19 22.21 10.06
C TRP A 427 -22.52 21.64 11.45
N TRP A 428 -23.79 21.40 11.74
CA TRP A 428 -24.26 20.92 13.06
C TRP A 428 -24.61 19.44 13.08
N ASP A 429 -24.42 18.74 11.95
CA ASP A 429 -24.59 17.29 11.82
C ASP A 429 -23.20 16.64 11.77
N SER A 430 -22.91 15.74 12.70
CA SER A 430 -21.59 15.10 12.83
C SER A 430 -21.17 14.32 11.58
N ASP A 431 -22.13 13.81 10.81
CA ASP A 431 -21.84 12.99 9.62
C ASP A 431 -21.69 13.86 8.36
N ARG A 432 -22.05 15.15 8.46
CA ARG A 432 -22.15 16.08 7.32
C ARG A 432 -21.45 17.41 7.53
N ASN A 433 -20.72 17.59 8.62
CA ASN A 433 -20.01 18.83 8.94
C ASN A 433 -18.58 18.89 8.35
N GLY A 434 -18.02 17.76 7.93
CA GLY A 434 -16.68 17.66 7.36
C GLY A 434 -16.20 16.23 7.22
N TRP A 435 -14.93 16.06 6.85
CA TRP A 435 -14.26 14.77 6.73
C TRP A 435 -12.76 14.91 6.98
N TRP A 436 -12.08 13.79 7.21
CA TRP A 436 -10.62 13.70 7.25
C TRP A 436 -10.06 13.61 5.83
N GLU A 437 -9.33 14.64 5.43
CA GLU A 437 -8.52 14.65 4.21
C GLU A 437 -7.08 14.29 4.59
N ASP A 438 -6.81 12.99 4.66
CA ASP A 438 -5.65 12.40 5.33
C ASP A 438 -5.59 12.86 6.81
N ASP A 439 -4.47 13.42 7.27
CA ASP A 439 -4.27 13.80 8.68
C ASP A 439 -4.92 15.15 9.06
N VAL A 440 -5.69 15.77 8.14
CA VAL A 440 -6.34 17.06 8.38
C VAL A 440 -7.84 16.93 8.19
N TRP A 441 -8.60 17.16 9.26
CA TRP A 441 -10.05 17.30 9.21
C TRP A 441 -10.45 18.63 8.57
N VAL A 442 -11.36 18.59 7.60
CA VAL A 442 -11.81 19.73 6.82
C VAL A 442 -13.32 19.84 6.88
N GLY A 443 -13.82 21.01 7.24
CA GLY A 443 -15.25 21.31 7.24
C GLY A 443 -15.54 22.75 6.84
N ALA A 444 -16.65 23.00 6.17
CA ALA A 444 -17.07 24.34 5.76
C ALA A 444 -18.51 24.65 6.14
N ARG A 445 -18.73 25.85 6.70
CA ARG A 445 -20.07 26.36 7.00
C ARG A 445 -20.53 27.29 5.89
N GLN A 446 -21.70 27.02 5.32
CA GLN A 446 -22.37 27.96 4.43
C GLN A 446 -23.12 29.04 5.21
N PRO A 447 -23.29 30.26 4.66
CA PRO A 447 -24.11 31.28 5.30
C PRO A 447 -25.53 30.79 5.54
N CYS A 448 -26.02 30.85 6.78
CA CYS A 448 -27.34 30.35 7.15
C CYS A 448 -27.92 31.06 8.39
N MET A 449 -29.18 30.74 8.71
CA MET A 449 -29.80 31.06 10.00
C MET A 449 -29.82 29.79 10.84
N HIS A 450 -29.26 29.82 12.05
CA HIS A 450 -29.30 28.70 13.00
C HIS A 450 -29.73 29.23 14.36
N GLU A 451 -30.75 28.60 14.95
CA GLU A 451 -31.40 29.03 16.21
C GLU A 451 -31.83 30.52 16.25
N GLY A 452 -32.14 31.09 15.09
CA GLY A 452 -32.56 32.49 14.98
C GLY A 452 -31.41 33.51 14.90
N GLU A 453 -30.16 33.05 14.91
CA GLU A 453 -28.97 33.88 14.71
C GLU A 453 -28.38 33.69 13.31
N PRO A 454 -27.92 34.77 12.65
CA PRO A 454 -27.25 34.68 11.36
C PRO A 454 -25.80 34.21 11.55
N TRP A 455 -25.42 33.16 10.82
CA TRP A 455 -24.06 32.65 10.80
C TRP A 455 -23.42 32.89 9.43
N GLY A 456 -22.24 33.51 9.45
CA GLY A 456 -21.41 33.73 8.26
C GLY A 456 -20.70 32.47 7.80
N ARG A 457 -20.07 32.55 6.63
CA ARG A 457 -19.28 31.46 6.06
C ARG A 457 -18.03 31.20 6.90
N ALA A 458 -17.66 29.93 7.06
CA ALA A 458 -16.44 29.55 7.77
C ALA A 458 -15.78 28.32 7.13
N LEU A 459 -14.45 28.23 7.25
CA LEU A 459 -13.67 27.03 6.96
C LEU A 459 -12.93 26.63 8.24
N LYS A 460 -13.09 25.38 8.69
CA LYS A 460 -12.33 24.80 9.81
C LYS A 460 -11.37 23.74 9.27
N LEU A 461 -10.14 23.80 9.78
CA LEU A 461 -9.09 22.81 9.59
C LEU A 461 -8.70 22.30 10.98
N SER A 462 -8.82 21.01 11.24
CA SER A 462 -8.47 20.36 12.51
C SER A 462 -7.43 19.27 12.28
N TRP A 463 -6.61 18.98 13.28
CA TRP A 463 -5.65 17.89 13.24
C TRP A 463 -5.43 17.38 14.67
N GLU A 464 -4.97 16.14 14.79
CA GLU A 464 -4.60 15.55 16.08
C GLU A 464 -3.34 16.24 16.62
N ASN A 465 -3.31 16.65 17.88
CA ASN A 465 -2.15 17.32 18.49
C ASN A 465 -1.69 16.50 19.71
N GLY A 466 -1.08 15.35 19.41
CA GLY A 466 -0.71 14.29 20.35
C GLY A 466 -1.92 13.60 21.00
N ASP A 467 -1.67 12.77 22.01
CA ASP A 467 -2.68 11.84 22.52
C ASP A 467 -3.64 12.45 23.57
N GLU A 468 -4.81 11.83 23.70
CA GLU A 468 -5.72 12.07 24.83
C GLU A 468 -5.07 11.65 26.15
N ALA A 469 -5.18 12.52 27.16
CA ALA A 469 -4.71 12.24 28.50
C ALA A 469 -5.87 11.88 29.43
N PRO A 470 -5.62 11.15 30.54
CA PRO A 470 -6.68 10.78 31.47
C PRO A 470 -7.60 11.95 31.87
N GLY A 471 -8.91 11.72 31.80
CA GLY A 471 -9.94 12.72 32.10
C GLY A 471 -10.21 13.73 30.98
N ASP A 472 -9.70 13.52 29.76
CA ASP A 472 -10.13 14.25 28.57
C ASP A 472 -11.50 13.77 28.06
N GLU A 473 -12.26 14.68 27.44
CA GLU A 473 -13.42 14.31 26.62
C GLU A 473 -12.93 13.74 25.28
N ASP A 474 -13.75 12.91 24.65
CA ASP A 474 -13.48 12.38 23.30
C ASP A 474 -13.13 13.53 22.33
N ASP A 475 -12.11 13.30 21.50
CA ASP A 475 -11.56 14.24 20.51
C ASP A 475 -10.92 15.52 21.10
N ASN A 476 -10.72 15.61 22.42
CA ASN A 476 -10.15 16.82 23.01
C ASN A 476 -8.70 17.08 22.56
N ALA A 477 -7.99 16.03 22.16
CA ALA A 477 -6.61 16.11 21.70
C ALA A 477 -6.43 16.78 20.33
N HIS A 478 -7.49 17.34 19.73
CA HIS A 478 -7.43 18.00 18.44
C HIS A 478 -7.21 19.52 18.55
N SER A 479 -6.26 20.03 17.76
CA SER A 479 -6.13 21.46 17.51
C SER A 479 -6.97 21.87 16.29
N ALA A 480 -7.29 23.17 16.21
CA ALA A 480 -8.06 23.69 15.08
C ALA A 480 -7.69 25.11 14.68
N TYR A 481 -7.71 25.37 13.38
CA TYR A 481 -7.81 26.69 12.78
C TYR A 481 -9.22 26.89 12.23
N GLN A 482 -9.79 28.07 12.42
CA GLN A 482 -11.03 28.47 11.78
C GLN A 482 -10.90 29.84 11.13
N ILE A 483 -11.25 29.90 9.85
CA ILE A 483 -11.27 31.10 9.02
C ILE A 483 -12.73 31.52 8.87
N ASN A 484 -13.12 32.62 9.51
CA ASN A 484 -14.46 33.20 9.39
C ASN A 484 -14.45 34.26 8.29
N VAL A 485 -15.46 34.23 7.41
CA VAL A 485 -15.69 35.28 6.41
C VAL A 485 -16.82 36.16 6.92
N GLU A 486 -16.47 37.38 7.32
CA GLU A 486 -17.43 38.39 7.76
C GLU A 486 -17.83 39.31 6.62
N ALA A 487 -19.13 39.47 6.41
CA ALA A 487 -19.66 40.45 5.48
C ALA A 487 -19.44 41.87 6.06
N ALA A 488 -18.58 42.66 5.42
CA ALA A 488 -18.38 44.05 5.81
C ALA A 488 -19.63 44.89 5.46
N LEU A 489 -20.06 45.76 6.38
CA LEU A 489 -21.18 46.70 6.15
C LEU A 489 -20.87 47.72 5.04
N GLU A 490 -19.60 48.13 4.90
CA GLU A 490 -19.06 48.91 3.79
C GLU A 490 -17.62 48.46 3.50
N GLY A 491 -17.37 47.86 2.32
CA GLY A 491 -16.03 47.36 1.91
C GLY A 491 -16.05 45.87 1.48
N PRO A 492 -14.90 45.32 1.04
CA PRO A 492 -14.78 43.89 0.77
C PRO A 492 -14.92 43.07 2.06
N ALA A 493 -15.44 41.84 1.96
CA ALA A 493 -15.54 40.92 3.09
C ALA A 493 -14.18 40.69 3.75
N VAL A 494 -14.18 40.58 5.08
CA VAL A 494 -12.97 40.46 5.90
C VAL A 494 -12.86 39.03 6.41
N VAL A 495 -11.63 38.52 6.43
CA VAL A 495 -11.31 37.21 7.01
C VAL A 495 -10.80 37.40 8.43
N GLU A 496 -11.38 36.65 9.36
CA GLU A 496 -10.88 36.51 10.72
C GLU A 496 -10.27 35.11 10.89
N PHE A 497 -9.05 35.06 11.42
CA PHE A 497 -8.36 33.81 11.70
C PHE A 497 -8.39 33.54 13.21
N THR A 498 -8.95 32.39 13.58
CA THR A 498 -8.99 31.93 14.96
C THR A 498 -8.34 30.56 15.09
N TYR A 499 -7.83 30.26 16.29
CA TYR A 499 -7.14 29.02 16.59
C TYR A 499 -7.40 28.57 18.03
N ALA A 500 -7.31 27.26 18.25
CA ALA A 500 -7.41 26.60 19.54
C ALA A 500 -6.43 25.43 19.57
N GLN A 501 -5.80 25.21 20.73
CA GLN A 501 -4.88 24.09 20.92
C GLN A 501 -5.66 22.80 21.17
N ARG A 502 -6.79 22.88 21.87
CA ARG A 502 -7.69 21.76 22.16
C ARG A 502 -9.10 22.04 21.65
N GLN A 503 -9.86 20.98 21.39
CA GLN A 503 -11.22 21.09 20.90
C GLN A 503 -12.15 21.73 21.95
N SER A 504 -11.89 21.51 23.25
CA SER A 504 -12.61 22.15 24.35
C SER A 504 -12.21 23.61 24.63
N ASP A 505 -11.09 24.08 24.07
CA ASP A 505 -10.62 25.44 24.31
C ASP A 505 -11.53 26.47 23.63
N ALA A 506 -11.70 27.61 24.29
CA ALA A 506 -12.25 28.79 23.64
C ALA A 506 -11.29 29.25 22.52
N ARG A 507 -11.79 29.31 21.28
CA ARG A 507 -11.01 29.82 20.15
C ARG A 507 -10.61 31.27 20.38
N SER A 508 -9.35 31.57 20.12
CA SER A 508 -8.79 32.92 20.22
C SER A 508 -8.36 33.44 18.85
N THR A 509 -8.22 34.75 18.69
CA THR A 509 -7.71 35.33 17.45
C THR A 509 -6.24 34.94 17.24
N LEU A 510 -5.89 34.49 16.03
CA LEU A 510 -4.52 34.13 15.67
C LEU A 510 -3.61 35.38 15.72
N PRO A 511 -2.60 35.42 16.61
CA PRO A 511 -1.71 36.58 16.71
C PRO A 511 -0.87 36.76 15.44
N ARG A 512 -0.65 38.01 15.03
CA ARG A 512 0.17 38.32 13.84
C ARG A 512 1.63 37.87 13.96
N SER A 513 2.10 37.68 15.19
CA SER A 513 3.44 37.24 15.53
C SER A 513 3.58 35.72 15.65
N ALA A 514 2.49 34.97 15.57
CA ALA A 514 2.47 33.51 15.67
C ALA A 514 2.96 32.84 14.38
N ALA A 515 4.26 32.98 14.09
CA ALA A 515 4.87 32.61 12.82
C ALA A 515 4.64 31.13 12.44
N ASP A 516 4.77 30.23 13.41
CA ASP A 516 4.63 28.79 13.23
C ASP A 516 3.19 28.41 12.86
N HIS A 517 2.20 28.93 13.59
CA HIS A 517 0.77 28.74 13.26
C HIS A 517 0.38 29.31 11.90
N ILE A 518 0.87 30.50 11.54
CA ILE A 518 0.60 31.10 10.22
C ILE A 518 1.17 30.21 9.11
N THR A 519 2.36 29.67 9.32
CA THR A 519 3.03 28.78 8.38
C THR A 519 2.27 27.46 8.21
N ARG A 520 1.87 26.84 9.31
CA ARG A 520 1.07 25.61 9.29
C ARG A 520 -0.28 25.82 8.60
N LEU A 521 -0.98 26.92 8.92
CA LEU A 521 -2.26 27.25 8.28
C LEU A 521 -2.13 27.41 6.76
N LEU A 522 -1.10 28.13 6.30
CA LEU A 522 -0.83 28.28 4.86
C LEU A 522 -0.56 26.93 4.19
N ARG A 523 0.17 26.04 4.85
CA ARG A 523 0.47 24.68 4.36
C ARG A 523 -0.79 23.83 4.27
N PHE A 524 -1.56 23.74 5.35
CA PHE A 524 -2.80 22.96 5.40
C PHE A 524 -3.80 23.43 4.33
N TYR A 525 -4.05 24.73 4.24
CA TYR A 525 -4.95 25.27 3.24
C TYR A 525 -4.48 24.94 1.81
N GLY A 526 -3.19 25.15 1.51
CA GLY A 526 -2.64 24.88 0.18
C GLY A 526 -2.73 23.40 -0.23
N ALA A 527 -2.40 22.48 0.68
CA ALA A 527 -2.46 21.04 0.44
C ALA A 527 -3.91 20.57 0.23
N VAL A 528 -4.79 20.89 1.18
CA VAL A 528 -6.21 20.52 1.13
C VAL A 528 -6.89 21.10 -0.11
N GLN A 529 -6.69 22.39 -0.41
CA GLN A 529 -7.30 23.02 -1.57
C GLN A 529 -6.89 22.34 -2.88
N SER A 530 -5.60 22.02 -3.03
CA SER A 530 -5.07 21.42 -4.26
C SER A 530 -5.68 20.04 -4.51
N ARG A 531 -5.76 19.19 -3.48
CA ARG A 531 -6.34 17.84 -3.57
C ARG A 531 -7.82 17.87 -3.92
N VAL A 532 -8.60 18.61 -3.15
CA VAL A 532 -10.06 18.68 -3.31
C VAL A 532 -10.42 19.25 -4.69
N ARG A 533 -9.66 20.22 -5.21
CA ARG A 533 -9.85 20.73 -6.58
C ARG A 533 -9.48 19.68 -7.64
N ALA A 534 -8.35 18.99 -7.50
CA ALA A 534 -7.95 17.94 -8.44
C ALA A 534 -8.96 16.80 -8.50
N GLN A 535 -9.48 16.34 -7.36
CA GLN A 535 -10.55 15.34 -7.29
C GLN A 535 -11.83 15.84 -7.98
N HIS A 536 -12.22 17.10 -7.74
CA HIS A 536 -13.37 17.70 -8.39
C HIS A 536 -13.21 17.78 -9.93
N GLU A 537 -12.04 18.18 -10.41
CA GLU A 537 -11.73 18.24 -11.84
C GLU A 537 -11.74 16.85 -12.49
N GLN A 538 -11.16 15.84 -11.83
CA GLN A 538 -11.21 14.45 -12.28
C GLN A 538 -12.64 13.93 -12.38
N GLU A 539 -13.47 14.22 -11.37
CA GLU A 539 -14.88 13.84 -11.37
C GLU A 539 -15.66 14.54 -12.49
N GLN A 540 -15.43 15.84 -12.71
CA GLN A 540 -16.04 16.56 -13.82
C GLN A 540 -15.60 16.02 -15.18
N ALA A 541 -14.32 15.69 -15.34
CA ALA A 541 -13.79 15.07 -16.55
C ALA A 541 -14.44 13.70 -16.79
N ARG A 542 -14.57 12.87 -15.75
CA ARG A 542 -15.25 11.57 -15.80
C ARG A 542 -16.71 11.70 -16.20
N GLN A 543 -17.45 12.65 -15.62
CA GLN A 543 -18.85 12.91 -15.97
C GLN A 543 -19.01 13.47 -17.38
N ALA A 544 -18.13 14.37 -17.81
CA ALA A 544 -18.13 14.91 -19.17
C ALA A 544 -17.87 13.81 -20.20
N GLU A 545 -16.92 12.92 -19.91
CA GLU A 545 -16.60 11.76 -20.73
C GLU A 545 -17.77 10.78 -20.80
N ALA A 546 -18.41 10.48 -19.66
CA ALA A 546 -19.62 9.65 -19.64
C ALA A 546 -20.73 10.24 -20.54
N ARG A 547 -21.02 11.54 -20.44
CA ARG A 547 -22.01 12.23 -21.29
C ARG A 547 -21.62 12.20 -22.77
N ARG A 548 -20.33 12.37 -23.10
CA ARG A 548 -19.80 12.28 -24.47
C ARG A 548 -20.05 10.88 -25.04
N ILE A 549 -19.75 9.84 -24.27
CA ILE A 549 -19.95 8.44 -24.66
C ILE A 549 -21.43 8.15 -24.89
N GLU A 550 -22.30 8.54 -23.96
CA GLU A 550 -23.76 8.36 -24.09
C GLU A 550 -24.31 9.04 -25.35
N ALA A 551 -23.84 10.23 -25.70
CA ALA A 551 -24.27 10.93 -26.91
C ALA A 551 -23.73 10.28 -28.20
N ALA A 552 -22.53 9.69 -28.17
CA ALA A 552 -21.89 9.10 -29.33
C ALA A 552 -22.41 7.69 -29.68
N VAL A 553 -22.85 6.93 -28.68
CA VAL A 553 -23.19 5.51 -28.83
C VAL A 553 -24.67 5.32 -29.10
N HIS A 554 -25.02 5.05 -30.36
CA HIS A 554 -26.38 4.68 -30.78
C HIS A 554 -26.35 3.80 -32.04
N LEU A 555 -27.46 3.13 -32.33
CA LEU A 555 -27.64 2.34 -33.56
C LEU A 555 -28.45 3.13 -34.59
N LEU A 556 -28.08 3.04 -35.87
CA LEU A 556 -28.82 3.60 -37.00
C LEU A 556 -30.03 2.74 -37.39
N ALA A 557 -29.96 1.43 -37.12
CA ALA A 557 -31.03 0.46 -37.34
C ALA A 557 -31.09 -0.52 -36.17
N THR A 558 -32.30 -0.91 -35.77
CA THR A 558 -32.52 -1.87 -34.69
C THR A 558 -33.14 -3.16 -35.23
N PRO A 559 -32.95 -4.31 -34.54
CA PRO A 559 -33.52 -5.58 -34.95
C PRO A 559 -35.06 -5.58 -35.09
N PRO A 560 -35.63 -6.46 -35.95
CA PRO A 560 -34.94 -7.46 -36.77
C PRO A 560 -34.23 -6.84 -37.98
N LEU A 561 -32.97 -7.21 -38.20
CA LEU A 561 -32.15 -6.72 -39.31
C LEU A 561 -32.30 -7.63 -40.55
N ALA A 562 -32.21 -7.03 -41.74
CA ALA A 562 -32.17 -7.82 -42.97
C ALA A 562 -30.82 -8.54 -43.09
N PRO A 563 -30.77 -9.83 -43.50
CA PRO A 563 -29.51 -10.59 -43.57
C PRO A 563 -28.41 -9.97 -44.45
N ASP A 564 -28.79 -9.18 -45.45
CA ASP A 564 -27.89 -8.50 -46.39
C ASP A 564 -27.63 -7.02 -46.05
N LEU A 565 -28.14 -6.54 -44.91
CA LEU A 565 -27.92 -5.17 -44.46
C LEU A 565 -26.43 -4.98 -44.10
N PRO A 566 -25.72 -3.99 -44.67
CA PRO A 566 -24.32 -3.74 -44.33
C PRO A 566 -24.18 -3.10 -42.94
N ASP A 567 -23.09 -3.36 -42.24
CA ASP A 567 -22.85 -2.81 -40.88
C ASP A 567 -22.86 -1.28 -40.84
N ALA A 568 -22.46 -0.60 -41.91
CA ALA A 568 -22.51 0.86 -42.01
C ALA A 568 -23.94 1.44 -42.03
N ALA A 569 -24.96 0.59 -42.20
CA ALA A 569 -26.37 0.96 -42.04
C ALA A 569 -26.92 0.65 -40.62
N VAL A 570 -26.13 -0.03 -39.78
CA VAL A 570 -26.45 -0.39 -38.40
C VAL A 570 -25.69 0.49 -37.42
N PHE A 571 -24.40 0.70 -37.65
CA PHE A 571 -23.53 1.53 -36.81
C PHE A 571 -23.21 2.86 -37.52
N PRO A 572 -23.27 4.00 -36.80
CA PRO A 572 -22.86 5.30 -37.33
C PRO A 572 -21.39 5.32 -37.75
N VAL A 573 -21.03 6.26 -38.63
CA VAL A 573 -19.69 6.34 -39.25
C VAL A 573 -18.57 6.49 -38.22
N GLU A 574 -18.85 7.14 -37.10
CA GLU A 574 -17.92 7.31 -35.98
C GLU A 574 -17.60 5.96 -35.32
N LEU A 575 -18.60 5.10 -35.09
CA LEU A 575 -18.40 3.76 -34.54
C LEU A 575 -17.75 2.82 -35.56
N MET A 576 -18.03 2.99 -36.85
CA MET A 576 -17.35 2.24 -37.91
C MET A 576 -15.85 2.59 -37.97
N THR A 577 -15.52 3.88 -37.89
CA THR A 577 -14.13 4.35 -37.84
C THR A 577 -13.43 3.84 -36.57
N LEU A 578 -14.14 3.86 -35.44
CA LEU A 578 -13.62 3.33 -34.19
C LEU A 578 -13.36 1.81 -34.27
N SER A 579 -14.25 1.06 -34.93
CA SER A 579 -14.07 -0.38 -35.17
C SER A 579 -12.79 -0.66 -35.97
N ASP A 580 -12.53 0.09 -37.04
CA ASP A 580 -11.31 -0.08 -37.85
C ASP A 580 -10.05 0.18 -37.00
N GLN A 581 -10.07 1.21 -36.16
CA GLN A 581 -8.97 1.52 -35.22
C GLN A 581 -8.81 0.45 -34.14
N TRP A 582 -9.92 -0.03 -33.57
CA TRP A 582 -9.95 -1.06 -32.55
C TRP A 582 -9.35 -2.37 -33.07
N GLN A 583 -9.74 -2.77 -34.28
CA GLN A 583 -9.19 -3.97 -34.93
C GLN A 583 -7.71 -3.82 -35.25
N ALA A 584 -7.29 -2.73 -35.90
CA ALA A 584 -5.89 -2.51 -36.26
C ALA A 584 -4.98 -2.42 -35.04
N GLY A 585 -5.41 -1.71 -33.99
CA GLY A 585 -4.72 -1.60 -32.71
C GLY A 585 -4.61 -2.95 -32.01
N GLY A 586 -5.70 -3.72 -31.95
CA GLY A 586 -5.73 -5.05 -31.35
C GLY A 586 -4.79 -6.04 -32.04
N GLN A 587 -4.81 -6.10 -33.38
CA GLN A 587 -3.90 -6.98 -34.15
C GLN A 587 -2.43 -6.64 -33.91
N SER A 588 -2.10 -5.34 -33.91
CA SER A 588 -0.73 -4.86 -33.70
C SER A 588 -0.25 -5.19 -32.28
N TYR A 589 -1.11 -4.98 -31.29
CA TYR A 589 -0.83 -5.29 -29.89
C TYR A 589 -0.61 -6.80 -29.68
N VAL A 590 -1.54 -7.63 -30.14
CA VAL A 590 -1.45 -9.10 -30.05
C VAL A 590 -0.21 -9.63 -30.75
N ALA A 591 0.15 -9.09 -31.92
CA ALA A 591 1.37 -9.47 -32.62
C ALA A 591 2.64 -9.11 -31.82
N ALA A 592 2.67 -7.96 -31.15
CA ALA A 592 3.78 -7.55 -30.29
C ALA A 592 3.92 -8.48 -29.09
N ILE A 593 2.83 -8.75 -28.37
CA ILE A 593 2.83 -9.68 -27.22
C ILE A 593 3.28 -11.08 -27.63
N ARG A 594 2.76 -11.62 -28.74
CA ARG A 594 3.19 -12.93 -29.27
C ARG A 594 4.67 -12.96 -29.61
N THR A 595 5.21 -11.88 -30.19
CA THR A 595 6.63 -11.79 -30.54
C THR A 595 7.51 -11.80 -29.29
N HIS A 596 7.10 -11.06 -28.26
CA HIS A 596 7.78 -11.06 -26.97
C HIS A 596 7.76 -12.45 -26.33
N GLN A 597 6.58 -13.08 -26.24
CA GLN A 597 6.39 -14.43 -25.71
C GLN A 597 7.26 -15.48 -26.42
N LEU A 598 7.28 -15.47 -27.76
CA LEU A 598 8.14 -16.38 -28.54
C LEU A 598 9.64 -16.14 -28.31
N THR A 599 10.03 -14.90 -28.02
CA THR A 599 11.42 -14.55 -27.70
C THR A 599 11.83 -15.08 -26.32
N MET A 600 10.92 -15.00 -25.35
CA MET A 600 11.13 -15.61 -24.02
C MET A 600 11.27 -17.13 -24.12
N ASP A 601 10.32 -17.80 -24.79
CA ASP A 601 10.36 -19.26 -24.98
C ASP A 601 11.67 -19.71 -25.64
N ALA A 602 12.15 -18.98 -26.65
CA ALA A 602 13.40 -19.28 -27.35
C ALA A 602 14.64 -19.10 -26.46
N THR A 603 14.60 -18.14 -25.53
CA THR A 603 15.70 -17.86 -24.59
C THR A 603 15.76 -18.95 -23.51
N GLU A 604 14.61 -19.43 -23.04
CA GLU A 604 14.51 -20.50 -22.05
C GLU A 604 14.93 -21.85 -22.63
N ALA A 605 14.52 -22.15 -23.86
CA ALA A 605 14.97 -23.33 -24.60
C ALA A 605 16.49 -23.35 -24.83
N GLN A 606 17.16 -22.19 -24.81
CA GLN A 606 18.62 -22.09 -24.89
C GLN A 606 19.30 -22.28 -23.53
N LYS A 607 18.70 -21.82 -22.43
CA LYS A 607 19.21 -22.05 -21.06
C LYS A 607 19.12 -23.52 -20.65
N GLY A 608 18.06 -24.24 -21.04
CA GLY A 608 17.88 -25.67 -20.74
C GLY A 608 18.81 -26.63 -21.51
N ASN A 609 19.67 -26.14 -22.41
CA ASN A 609 20.60 -26.95 -23.21
C ASN A 609 22.09 -26.78 -22.79
N GLY A 610 22.37 -26.12 -21.66
CA GLY A 610 23.71 -25.96 -21.08
C GLY A 610 23.94 -26.88 -19.88
N ASP A 611 25.08 -27.58 -19.87
CA ASP A 611 25.45 -28.62 -18.90
C ASP A 611 25.35 -28.23 -17.42
N SER A 612 24.99 -29.24 -16.63
CA SER A 612 24.95 -29.33 -15.17
C SER A 612 26.24 -28.94 -14.46
N GLU A 613 26.18 -28.07 -13.44
CA GLU A 613 27.16 -28.04 -12.35
C GLU A 613 26.48 -27.82 -10.98
N SER A 614 26.43 -28.92 -10.22
CA SER A 614 26.43 -29.08 -8.75
C SER A 614 25.75 -28.03 -7.86
N HIS A 615 24.55 -28.38 -7.35
CA HIS A 615 24.05 -27.87 -6.08
C HIS A 615 24.63 -28.69 -4.92
N THR A 616 25.24 -28.01 -3.95
CA THR A 616 25.49 -28.55 -2.60
C THR A 616 24.46 -27.96 -1.66
N GLU A 617 23.74 -28.84 -0.98
CA GLU A 617 22.85 -28.58 0.15
C GLU A 617 23.60 -27.89 1.30
N ASP A 618 23.00 -26.86 1.88
CA ASP A 618 22.98 -26.72 3.34
C ASP A 618 21.69 -25.99 3.76
N GLY A 619 21.01 -26.55 4.75
CA GLY A 619 19.72 -26.08 5.25
C GLY A 619 19.86 -25.06 6.39
N GLY A 620 18.91 -24.14 6.47
CA GLY A 620 18.84 -23.16 7.56
C GLY A 620 17.53 -22.37 7.55
N GLU A 621 16.60 -22.84 8.38
CA GLU A 621 15.53 -22.13 9.11
C GLU A 621 14.79 -20.93 8.46
N ALA A 622 13.48 -21.14 8.30
CA ALA A 622 12.47 -20.16 7.92
C ALA A 622 12.38 -18.98 8.90
N GLY A 623 12.70 -17.79 8.39
CA GLY A 623 12.26 -16.50 8.90
C GLY A 623 11.34 -15.86 7.87
N THR A 624 10.10 -15.62 8.28
CA THR A 624 9.04 -14.96 7.51
C THR A 624 9.37 -13.49 7.28
N GLU A 625 9.61 -13.08 6.04
CA GLU A 625 9.48 -11.71 5.56
C GLU A 625 9.10 -11.80 4.07
N GLU A 626 7.83 -11.51 3.77
CA GLU A 626 7.28 -11.51 2.42
C GLU A 626 7.79 -10.28 1.66
N GLU A 627 8.86 -10.47 0.89
CA GLU A 627 9.24 -9.54 -0.16
C GLU A 627 8.21 -9.66 -1.31
N ASN A 628 7.32 -8.67 -1.40
CA ASN A 628 6.63 -8.38 -2.66
C ASN A 628 7.67 -7.85 -3.65
N GLU A 629 8.41 -8.75 -4.28
CA GLU A 629 9.10 -8.47 -5.53
C GLU A 629 8.05 -8.19 -6.61
N ASP A 630 7.62 -6.93 -6.70
CA ASP A 630 7.12 -6.35 -7.95
C ASP A 630 8.29 -6.36 -8.94
N ILE A 631 8.53 -7.53 -9.55
CA ILE A 631 9.43 -7.66 -10.68
C ILE A 631 8.90 -6.75 -11.78
N SER A 632 9.61 -5.65 -11.97
CA SER A 632 9.43 -4.62 -12.99
C SER A 632 9.62 -5.08 -14.46
N GLU A 633 9.29 -6.34 -14.76
CA GLU A 633 9.27 -6.89 -16.13
C GLU A 633 8.15 -6.27 -17.00
N ASP A 634 7.13 -5.65 -16.38
CA ASP A 634 6.02 -4.99 -17.09
C ASP A 634 6.42 -3.64 -17.73
N SER A 635 7.65 -3.15 -17.49
CA SER A 635 8.12 -1.85 -17.98
C SER A 635 8.48 -1.82 -19.48
N ASP A 636 8.64 -2.99 -20.12
CA ASP A 636 9.02 -3.11 -21.55
C ASP A 636 7.86 -3.46 -22.50
N LEU A 637 6.67 -3.83 -21.99
CA LEU A 637 5.52 -4.18 -22.82
C LEU A 637 4.65 -2.95 -23.18
N PRO A 638 4.23 -2.78 -24.44
CA PRO A 638 3.42 -1.64 -24.84
C PRO A 638 2.02 -1.72 -24.20
N SER A 639 1.46 -0.60 -23.74
CA SER A 639 0.06 -0.58 -23.29
C SER A 639 -0.91 -0.85 -24.45
N ASP A 640 -1.94 -1.67 -24.22
CA ASP A 640 -2.99 -1.94 -25.23
C ASP A 640 -3.66 -0.61 -25.67
N PRO A 641 -3.55 -0.22 -26.96
CA PRO A 641 -4.08 1.03 -27.47
C PRO A 641 -5.61 1.12 -27.40
N ARG A 642 -6.30 -0.03 -27.27
CA ARG A 642 -7.76 -0.10 -27.16
C ARG A 642 -8.28 0.48 -25.84
N LYS A 643 -7.42 0.63 -24.81
CA LYS A 643 -7.77 1.24 -23.51
C LYS A 643 -8.44 2.60 -23.67
N ALA A 644 -7.97 3.43 -24.61
CA ALA A 644 -8.51 4.78 -24.83
C ALA A 644 -9.99 4.79 -25.25
N ALA A 645 -10.47 3.72 -25.87
CA ALA A 645 -11.85 3.60 -26.36
C ALA A 645 -12.70 2.57 -25.59
N ALA A 646 -12.12 1.87 -24.63
CA ALA A 646 -12.76 0.75 -23.93
C ALA A 646 -14.12 1.13 -23.31
N ALA A 647 -14.22 2.30 -22.69
CA ALA A 647 -15.48 2.80 -22.13
C ALA A 647 -16.57 3.04 -23.19
N THR A 648 -16.19 3.53 -24.38
CA THR A 648 -17.13 3.75 -25.49
C THR A 648 -17.63 2.41 -26.05
N VAL A 649 -16.74 1.44 -26.25
CA VAL A 649 -17.09 0.11 -26.78
C VAL A 649 -17.92 -0.68 -25.77
N LEU A 650 -17.63 -0.56 -24.47
CA LEU A 650 -18.46 -1.17 -23.44
C LEU A 650 -19.87 -0.57 -23.40
N GLN A 651 -20.01 0.75 -23.55
CA GLN A 651 -21.33 1.35 -23.68
C GLN A 651 -22.07 0.84 -24.93
N LEU A 652 -21.36 0.63 -26.04
CA LEU A 652 -21.95 0.01 -27.24
C LEU A 652 -22.40 -1.42 -26.97
N ALA A 653 -21.60 -2.22 -26.25
CA ALA A 653 -21.97 -3.57 -25.84
C ALA A 653 -23.28 -3.55 -25.04
N ARG A 654 -23.43 -2.62 -24.09
CA ARG A 654 -24.69 -2.44 -23.33
C ARG A 654 -25.88 -2.17 -24.24
N VAL A 655 -25.75 -1.19 -25.16
CA VAL A 655 -26.81 -0.84 -26.12
C VAL A 655 -27.20 -2.04 -26.98
N VAL A 656 -26.21 -2.75 -27.54
CA VAL A 656 -26.43 -3.98 -28.34
C VAL A 656 -27.18 -5.04 -27.53
N ASN A 657 -26.76 -5.30 -26.29
CA ASN A 657 -27.37 -6.32 -25.44
C ASN A 657 -28.82 -6.01 -25.07
N THR A 658 -29.24 -4.73 -25.00
CA THR A 658 -30.64 -4.37 -24.72
C THR A 658 -31.63 -4.90 -25.77
N HIS A 659 -31.18 -5.16 -26.99
CA HIS A 659 -32.03 -5.65 -28.07
C HIS A 659 -32.24 -7.17 -28.05
N ALA A 660 -31.41 -7.92 -27.31
CA ALA A 660 -31.47 -9.39 -27.24
C ALA A 660 -31.58 -10.07 -28.62
N ASP A 661 -30.77 -9.61 -29.59
CA ASP A 661 -30.72 -10.13 -30.96
C ASP A 661 -29.34 -10.72 -31.31
N GLU A 662 -29.32 -11.95 -31.83
CA GLU A 662 -28.10 -12.73 -32.10
C GLU A 662 -27.26 -12.12 -33.24
N ASP A 663 -27.90 -11.68 -34.33
CA ASP A 663 -27.21 -11.12 -35.49
C ASP A 663 -26.52 -9.80 -35.12
N LEU A 664 -27.20 -8.94 -34.37
CA LEU A 664 -26.62 -7.68 -33.89
C LEU A 664 -25.44 -7.92 -32.94
N ALA A 665 -25.54 -8.90 -32.01
CA ALA A 665 -24.45 -9.26 -31.12
C ALA A 665 -23.24 -9.78 -31.89
N ASP A 666 -23.46 -10.66 -32.87
CA ASP A 666 -22.37 -11.23 -33.68
C ASP A 666 -21.70 -10.15 -34.56
N ARG A 667 -22.47 -9.21 -35.12
CA ARG A 667 -21.91 -8.04 -35.84
C ARG A 667 -21.06 -7.17 -34.93
N PHE A 668 -21.52 -6.90 -33.71
CA PHE A 668 -20.74 -6.14 -32.71
C PHE A 668 -19.42 -6.84 -32.38
N ARG A 669 -19.45 -8.15 -32.07
CA ARG A 669 -18.25 -8.95 -31.77
C ARG A 669 -17.22 -8.91 -32.89
N GLN A 670 -17.68 -9.09 -34.13
CA GLN A 670 -16.81 -9.08 -35.31
C GLN A 670 -16.11 -7.72 -35.47
N ARG A 671 -16.82 -6.62 -35.17
CA ARG A 671 -16.31 -5.26 -35.26
C ARG A 671 -15.40 -4.87 -34.09
N PHE A 672 -15.67 -5.42 -32.91
CA PHE A 672 -14.97 -5.09 -31.68
C PHE A 672 -14.56 -6.38 -30.97
N ALA A 673 -13.50 -7.05 -31.41
CA ALA A 673 -12.99 -8.23 -30.71
C ALA A 673 -12.65 -7.88 -29.25
N PHE A 674 -12.96 -8.77 -28.30
CA PHE A 674 -12.74 -8.48 -26.88
C PHE A 674 -11.25 -8.23 -26.57
N ALA A 675 -10.98 -7.37 -25.60
CA ALA A 675 -9.65 -6.90 -25.24
C ALA A 675 -9.42 -7.06 -23.73
N PRO A 676 -8.93 -8.23 -23.25
CA PRO A 676 -8.81 -8.49 -21.82
C PRO A 676 -7.95 -7.44 -21.11
N ASP A 677 -6.81 -7.06 -21.68
CA ASP A 677 -5.88 -6.09 -21.06
C ASP A 677 -6.41 -4.65 -21.08
N ALA A 678 -7.35 -4.35 -21.98
CA ALA A 678 -8.05 -3.06 -21.96
C ALA A 678 -9.10 -2.97 -20.84
N PHE A 679 -9.60 -4.12 -20.38
CA PHE A 679 -10.62 -4.22 -19.32
C PHE A 679 -10.09 -4.78 -17.99
N VAL A 680 -8.79 -5.05 -17.87
CA VAL A 680 -8.19 -5.77 -16.72
C VAL A 680 -8.53 -5.15 -15.36
N ARG A 681 -8.44 -3.82 -15.22
CA ARG A 681 -8.78 -3.12 -13.96
C ARG A 681 -10.25 -3.30 -13.61
N ARG A 682 -11.14 -3.06 -14.58
CA ARG A 682 -12.58 -3.25 -14.38
C ARG A 682 -12.93 -4.71 -14.06
N ALA A 683 -12.27 -5.67 -14.69
CA ALA A 683 -12.45 -7.08 -14.42
C ALA A 683 -12.00 -7.46 -13.00
N ALA A 684 -10.95 -6.82 -12.48
CA ALA A 684 -10.51 -6.99 -11.11
C ALA A 684 -11.52 -6.40 -10.11
N ASP A 685 -12.06 -5.21 -10.39
CA ASP A 685 -12.97 -4.52 -9.49
C ASP A 685 -14.39 -5.13 -9.48
N ALA A 686 -14.90 -5.43 -10.67
CA ALA A 686 -16.31 -5.79 -10.88
C ALA A 686 -16.54 -7.28 -11.21
N GLY A 687 -15.49 -8.04 -11.53
CA GLY A 687 -15.56 -9.46 -11.90
C GLY A 687 -16.31 -10.34 -10.90
N CYS A 688 -17.26 -11.14 -11.38
CA CYS A 688 -17.80 -12.26 -10.61
C CYS A 688 -16.99 -13.53 -10.87
N PHE A 689 -16.71 -14.33 -9.85
CA PHE A 689 -16.19 -15.68 -10.07
C PHE A 689 -17.18 -16.51 -10.91
N ILE A 690 -16.66 -17.32 -11.85
CA ILE A 690 -17.48 -18.24 -12.64
C ILE A 690 -16.87 -19.65 -12.61
N GLY A 691 -17.61 -20.63 -12.10
CA GLY A 691 -17.16 -22.02 -12.11
C GLY A 691 -17.80 -22.86 -11.01
N PRO A 692 -17.98 -24.18 -11.21
CA PRO A 692 -17.61 -24.94 -12.40
C PRO A 692 -18.58 -24.72 -13.57
N VAL A 693 -18.22 -25.24 -14.75
CA VAL A 693 -18.94 -25.05 -16.02
C VAL A 693 -19.22 -26.41 -16.66
N PHE A 694 -20.45 -26.62 -17.16
CA PHE A 694 -20.84 -27.86 -17.83
C PHE A 694 -21.55 -27.58 -19.15
N ALA A 695 -20.94 -28.00 -20.26
CA ALA A 695 -21.57 -27.97 -21.57
C ALA A 695 -22.47 -29.21 -21.78
N LEU A 696 -23.72 -28.98 -22.21
CA LEU A 696 -24.71 -30.01 -22.51
C LEU A 696 -24.82 -30.27 -24.02
N GLU A 697 -25.27 -31.46 -24.40
CA GLU A 697 -25.44 -31.87 -25.81
C GLU A 697 -26.52 -31.07 -26.55
N ASP A 698 -27.48 -30.48 -25.82
CA ASP A 698 -28.53 -29.63 -26.39
C ASP A 698 -28.07 -28.17 -26.63
N GLY A 699 -26.78 -27.89 -26.42
CA GLY A 699 -26.16 -26.60 -26.64
C GLY A 699 -26.29 -25.62 -25.46
N ARG A 700 -26.92 -26.03 -24.34
CA ARG A 700 -26.90 -25.24 -23.11
C ARG A 700 -25.54 -25.34 -22.41
N VAL A 701 -25.16 -24.28 -21.71
CA VAL A 701 -24.04 -24.28 -20.77
C VAL A 701 -24.55 -23.93 -19.39
N LEU A 702 -24.22 -24.77 -18.41
CA LEU A 702 -24.54 -24.53 -17.01
C LEU A 702 -23.29 -23.96 -16.33
N ALA A 703 -23.44 -22.88 -15.58
CA ALA A 703 -22.35 -22.26 -14.86
C ALA A 703 -22.82 -21.79 -13.48
N ARG A 704 -21.95 -21.87 -12.48
CA ARG A 704 -22.13 -21.17 -11.21
C ARG A 704 -21.48 -19.79 -11.29
N ILE A 705 -22.23 -18.76 -10.92
CA ILE A 705 -21.77 -17.37 -10.79
C ILE A 705 -21.63 -17.09 -9.29
N GLY A 706 -20.50 -16.52 -8.87
CA GLY A 706 -20.14 -16.33 -7.46
C GLY A 706 -19.30 -17.49 -6.91
N ALA A 707 -18.36 -17.16 -6.03
CA ALA A 707 -17.48 -18.14 -5.39
C ALA A 707 -18.31 -19.07 -4.48
N PRO A 708 -17.86 -20.32 -4.21
CA PRO A 708 -18.63 -21.25 -3.39
C PRO A 708 -19.06 -20.70 -2.02
N TYR A 709 -18.26 -19.81 -1.44
CA TYR A 709 -18.48 -19.19 -0.12
C TYR A 709 -19.28 -17.89 -0.16
N ASP A 710 -19.67 -17.41 -1.34
CA ASP A 710 -20.48 -16.21 -1.50
C ASP A 710 -21.97 -16.57 -1.40
N ASP A 711 -22.71 -15.92 -0.50
CA ASP A 711 -24.15 -16.09 -0.34
C ASP A 711 -24.94 -15.68 -1.60
N ALA A 712 -24.36 -14.84 -2.46
CA ALA A 712 -24.94 -14.46 -3.74
C ALA A 712 -24.67 -15.49 -4.86
N ALA A 713 -23.95 -16.58 -4.57
CA ALA A 713 -23.62 -17.58 -5.57
C ALA A 713 -24.87 -18.32 -6.06
N HIS A 714 -24.99 -18.45 -7.38
CA HIS A 714 -26.17 -19.04 -8.00
C HIS A 714 -25.83 -19.73 -9.33
N TRP A 715 -26.69 -20.67 -9.73
CA TRP A 715 -26.55 -21.39 -10.99
C TRP A 715 -27.34 -20.72 -12.10
N VAL A 716 -26.77 -20.70 -13.30
CA VAL A 716 -27.42 -20.20 -14.52
C VAL A 716 -27.30 -21.22 -15.65
N ALA A 717 -28.35 -21.34 -16.46
CA ALA A 717 -28.31 -21.99 -17.77
C ALA A 717 -28.22 -20.93 -18.86
N LEU A 718 -27.22 -21.06 -19.72
CA LEU A 718 -26.95 -20.16 -20.84
C LEU A 718 -27.28 -20.87 -22.17
N GLN A 719 -28.08 -20.22 -23.02
CA GLN A 719 -28.40 -20.71 -24.35
C GLN A 719 -28.63 -19.55 -25.32
N GLY A 720 -27.77 -19.41 -26.32
CA GLY A 720 -27.80 -18.24 -27.21
C GLY A 720 -27.58 -16.94 -26.45
N LEU A 721 -28.58 -16.06 -26.43
CA LEU A 721 -28.65 -14.82 -25.63
C LEU A 721 -29.40 -14.95 -24.31
N ARG A 722 -29.98 -16.10 -24.03
CA ARG A 722 -30.77 -16.31 -22.81
C ARG A 722 -29.85 -16.76 -21.68
N HIS A 723 -29.95 -16.06 -20.56
CA HIS A 723 -29.50 -16.56 -19.27
C HIS A 723 -30.73 -16.88 -18.43
N THR A 724 -30.78 -18.06 -17.84
CA THR A 724 -31.92 -18.51 -17.01
C THR A 724 -31.39 -18.94 -15.65
N PRO A 725 -31.71 -18.22 -14.56
CA PRO A 725 -31.36 -18.64 -13.21
C PRO A 725 -31.98 -20.00 -12.87
N LEU A 726 -31.22 -20.82 -12.13
CA LEU A 726 -31.61 -22.14 -11.64
C LEU A 726 -31.64 -22.14 -10.11
N PRO A 727 -32.61 -21.45 -9.47
CA PRO A 727 -32.60 -21.22 -8.02
C PRO A 727 -32.82 -22.49 -7.18
N ALA A 728 -33.29 -23.57 -7.78
CA ALA A 728 -33.44 -24.86 -7.09
C ALA A 728 -32.14 -25.67 -7.01
N LEU A 729 -31.10 -25.25 -7.75
CA LEU A 729 -29.84 -25.95 -7.84
C LEU A 729 -28.84 -25.29 -6.88
N HIS A 730 -28.37 -26.03 -5.89
CA HIS A 730 -27.37 -25.60 -4.92
C HIS A 730 -25.99 -26.23 -5.17
N GLY A 731 -25.92 -27.30 -5.96
CA GLY A 731 -24.67 -27.94 -6.37
C GLY A 731 -24.88 -28.79 -7.61
N LEU A 732 -23.87 -28.88 -8.47
CA LEU A 732 -23.90 -29.65 -9.71
C LEU A 732 -22.54 -30.29 -9.98
N GLY A 733 -22.57 -31.54 -10.43
CA GLY A 733 -21.39 -32.32 -10.81
C GLY A 733 -21.67 -33.23 -12.00
N ARG A 734 -20.63 -33.66 -12.69
CA ARG A 734 -20.73 -34.59 -13.84
C ARG A 734 -19.67 -35.68 -13.77
N SER A 735 -20.04 -36.90 -14.13
CA SER A 735 -19.15 -38.05 -14.12
C SER A 735 -18.09 -37.97 -15.23
N PRO A 736 -16.96 -38.69 -15.10
CA PRO A 736 -15.90 -38.69 -16.10
C PRO A 736 -16.38 -39.08 -17.51
N ASN A 737 -17.30 -40.04 -17.63
CA ASN A 737 -17.90 -40.42 -18.91
C ASN A 737 -18.97 -39.45 -19.43
N ARG A 738 -19.21 -38.35 -18.73
CA ARG A 738 -20.15 -37.26 -19.03
C ARG A 738 -21.64 -37.63 -19.03
N ARG A 739 -22.02 -38.86 -18.67
CA ARG A 739 -23.42 -39.31 -18.69
C ARG A 739 -24.16 -39.07 -17.39
N CYS A 740 -23.52 -39.27 -16.25
CA CYS A 740 -24.17 -39.09 -14.95
C CYS A 740 -23.99 -37.67 -14.43
N PHE A 741 -25.07 -37.07 -13.95
CA PHE A 741 -25.06 -35.76 -13.29
C PHE A 741 -25.49 -35.89 -11.84
N ALA A 742 -24.76 -35.27 -10.92
CA ALA A 742 -25.16 -35.11 -9.52
C ALA A 742 -25.73 -33.71 -9.33
N GLN A 743 -26.91 -33.60 -8.73
CA GLN A 743 -27.59 -32.35 -8.43
C GLN A 743 -27.90 -32.27 -6.94
N SER A 744 -27.72 -31.10 -6.34
CA SER A 744 -28.16 -30.81 -4.98
C SER A 744 -29.26 -29.76 -4.96
N ASP A 745 -30.30 -30.00 -4.17
CA ASP A 745 -31.37 -29.04 -3.84
C ASP A 745 -31.12 -28.33 -2.49
N GLY A 746 -29.92 -28.49 -1.91
CA GLY A 746 -29.58 -27.97 -0.58
C GLY A 746 -30.10 -28.84 0.58
N GLN A 747 -30.79 -29.95 0.30
CA GLN A 747 -31.26 -30.91 1.30
C GLN A 747 -30.76 -32.34 1.02
N HIS A 748 -30.71 -32.71 -0.25
CA HIS A 748 -30.26 -34.01 -0.72
C HIS A 748 -29.41 -33.84 -1.97
N ILE A 749 -28.67 -34.89 -2.31
CA ILE A 749 -28.04 -35.04 -3.62
C ILE A 749 -28.75 -36.16 -4.36
N THR A 750 -29.06 -35.93 -5.63
CA THR A 750 -29.58 -36.95 -6.54
C THR A 750 -28.67 -37.08 -7.75
N THR A 751 -28.49 -38.32 -8.21
CA THR A 751 -27.80 -38.61 -9.47
C THR A 751 -28.80 -38.91 -10.56
N HIS A 752 -28.48 -38.52 -11.79
CA HIS A 752 -29.36 -38.60 -12.96
C HIS A 752 -28.60 -39.11 -14.19
N ASP A 753 -29.30 -39.81 -15.09
CA ASP A 753 -28.80 -40.14 -16.43
C ASP A 753 -29.08 -38.97 -17.38
N GLY A 754 -28.08 -38.11 -17.60
CA GLY A 754 -28.23 -36.79 -18.19
C GLY A 754 -28.71 -35.72 -17.20
N PHE A 755 -28.53 -34.44 -17.56
CA PHE A 755 -29.01 -33.32 -16.75
C PHE A 755 -30.54 -33.29 -16.73
N ASP A 756 -31.14 -33.28 -15.53
CA ASP A 756 -32.59 -33.42 -15.29
C ASP A 756 -33.21 -34.72 -15.86
N GLY A 757 -32.38 -35.73 -16.10
CA GLY A 757 -32.83 -37.04 -16.54
C GLY A 757 -33.46 -37.89 -15.42
N PRO A 758 -33.76 -39.17 -15.69
CA PRO A 758 -34.28 -40.09 -14.67
C PRO A 758 -33.32 -40.21 -13.48
N VAL A 759 -33.87 -40.14 -12.26
CA VAL A 759 -33.10 -40.30 -11.01
C VAL A 759 -32.56 -41.73 -10.92
N ILE A 760 -31.25 -41.85 -10.70
CA ILE A 760 -30.51 -43.09 -10.48
C ILE A 760 -30.46 -43.43 -8.99
N ALA A 761 -30.02 -42.48 -8.16
CA ALA A 761 -29.90 -42.65 -6.71
C ALA A 761 -30.07 -41.32 -5.95
N ARG A 762 -30.24 -41.44 -4.63
CA ARG A 762 -30.36 -40.32 -3.69
C ARG A 762 -29.41 -40.51 -2.50
N PHE A 763 -28.79 -39.43 -2.08
CA PHE A 763 -27.76 -39.37 -1.05
C PHE A 763 -28.13 -38.33 0.01
N ALA A 764 -27.69 -38.58 1.24
CA ALA A 764 -27.75 -37.60 2.31
C ALA A 764 -26.56 -36.63 2.20
N LEU A 765 -26.77 -35.38 2.62
CA LEU A 765 -25.68 -34.42 2.77
C LEU A 765 -24.82 -34.76 4.00
N PRO A 766 -23.50 -34.53 3.93
CA PRO A 766 -22.67 -34.53 5.12
C PRO A 766 -23.15 -33.46 6.12
N GLN A 767 -22.79 -33.65 7.38
CA GLN A 767 -23.04 -32.72 8.48
C GLN A 767 -21.77 -31.98 8.88
N GLY A 768 -20.60 -32.45 8.44
CA GLY A 768 -19.31 -31.83 8.67
C GLY A 768 -18.53 -32.44 9.83
N ASN A 769 -19.14 -33.33 10.61
CA ASN A 769 -18.54 -33.98 11.77
C ASN A 769 -18.43 -35.51 11.61
N GLU A 770 -18.71 -36.05 10.44
CA GLU A 770 -18.56 -37.49 10.17
C GLU A 770 -17.11 -37.93 10.34
N GLY A 771 -16.87 -39.03 11.06
CA GLY A 771 -15.53 -39.60 11.20
C GLY A 771 -14.57 -38.82 12.11
N LEU A 772 -15.01 -37.73 12.75
CA LEU A 772 -14.16 -37.02 13.72
C LEU A 772 -13.87 -37.89 14.95
N PRO A 773 -12.62 -37.95 15.43
CA PRO A 773 -12.28 -38.63 16.67
C PRO A 773 -12.98 -38.01 17.89
N PRO A 774 -13.19 -38.77 18.98
CA PRO A 774 -13.87 -38.26 20.18
C PRO A 774 -13.20 -37.05 20.86
N HIS A 775 -11.91 -36.81 20.62
CA HIS A 775 -11.17 -35.66 21.16
C HIS A 775 -11.31 -34.39 20.32
N VAL A 776 -11.89 -34.47 19.12
CA VAL A 776 -12.15 -33.32 18.24
C VAL A 776 -13.61 -32.88 18.45
N GLU A 777 -13.81 -31.75 19.12
CA GLU A 777 -15.14 -31.23 19.48
C GLU A 777 -15.82 -30.47 18.32
N GLY A 778 -16.00 -31.13 17.17
CA GLY A 778 -16.67 -30.56 16.00
C GLY A 778 -18.19 -30.76 15.98
N SER A 779 -18.93 -29.66 15.91
CA SER A 779 -20.40 -29.68 15.76
C SER A 779 -20.83 -29.85 14.31
N PRO A 780 -22.01 -30.44 14.05
CA PRO A 780 -22.61 -30.41 12.72
C PRO A 780 -23.04 -28.96 12.38
N GLY A 781 -22.88 -28.55 11.13
CA GLY A 781 -23.17 -27.17 10.74
C GLY A 781 -23.39 -26.95 9.24
N PRO A 782 -23.78 -25.73 8.84
CA PRO A 782 -24.10 -25.39 7.46
C PRO A 782 -22.91 -25.58 6.51
N LEU A 783 -21.68 -25.35 6.96
CA LEU A 783 -20.48 -25.61 6.16
C LEU A 783 -20.38 -27.08 5.71
N GLY A 784 -20.78 -28.02 6.57
CA GLY A 784 -20.79 -29.46 6.25
C GLY A 784 -21.86 -29.86 5.23
N GLN A 785 -22.87 -29.02 5.02
CA GLN A 785 -23.96 -29.27 4.07
C GLN A 785 -23.76 -28.58 2.71
N ARG A 786 -22.71 -27.76 2.58
CA ARG A 786 -22.35 -27.12 1.30
C ARG A 786 -21.95 -28.14 0.25
N CYS A 787 -22.20 -27.80 -1.00
CA CYS A 787 -21.90 -28.61 -2.18
C CYS A 787 -20.97 -27.82 -3.12
N ASP A 788 -19.75 -27.51 -2.63
CA ASP A 788 -18.84 -26.62 -3.35
C ASP A 788 -18.35 -27.23 -4.67
N GLU A 789 -18.20 -28.56 -4.70
CA GLU A 789 -17.91 -29.36 -5.89
C GLU A 789 -18.45 -30.79 -5.73
N LEU A 790 -18.96 -31.37 -6.82
CA LEU A 790 -19.53 -32.72 -6.87
C LEU A 790 -18.94 -33.49 -8.07
N ILE A 791 -18.57 -34.76 -7.86
CA ILE A 791 -18.14 -35.67 -8.94
C ILE A 791 -18.87 -37.02 -8.76
N PRO A 792 -19.95 -37.30 -9.51
CA PRO A 792 -20.58 -38.61 -9.48
C PRO A 792 -19.71 -39.66 -10.17
N PHE A 793 -19.78 -40.89 -9.66
CA PHE A 793 -19.31 -42.06 -10.38
C PHE A 793 -20.24 -42.34 -11.57
N ASN A 794 -19.72 -42.98 -12.61
CA ASN A 794 -20.38 -43.30 -13.87
C ASN A 794 -21.64 -44.16 -13.70
N ASP A 795 -21.72 -44.96 -12.63
CA ASP A 795 -22.90 -45.77 -12.28
C ASP A 795 -24.01 -44.98 -11.56
N GLY A 796 -23.70 -43.74 -11.14
CA GLY A 796 -24.55 -42.87 -10.34
C GLY A 796 -24.85 -43.40 -8.93
N GLN A 797 -24.19 -44.45 -8.44
CA GLN A 797 -24.42 -45.04 -7.12
C GLN A 797 -23.50 -44.48 -6.04
N ARG A 798 -22.48 -43.72 -6.45
CA ARG A 798 -21.54 -43.02 -5.57
C ARG A 798 -21.29 -41.60 -6.05
N VAL A 799 -21.00 -40.69 -5.12
CA VAL A 799 -20.68 -39.28 -5.41
C VAL A 799 -19.53 -38.83 -4.51
N LEU A 800 -18.52 -38.19 -5.08
CA LEU A 800 -17.55 -37.39 -4.32
C LEU A 800 -18.11 -35.99 -4.10
N LEU A 801 -17.97 -35.50 -2.87
CA LEU A 801 -18.37 -34.15 -2.49
C LEU A 801 -17.21 -33.48 -1.77
N ARG A 802 -16.91 -32.25 -2.18
CA ARG A 802 -16.01 -31.35 -1.44
C ARG A 802 -16.81 -30.19 -0.86
N ASN A 803 -16.52 -29.87 0.40
CA ASN A 803 -16.98 -28.67 1.09
C ASN A 803 -15.90 -28.19 2.09
N PRO A 804 -16.08 -27.06 2.80
CA PRO A 804 -15.06 -26.52 3.69
C PRO A 804 -14.70 -27.44 4.86
N THR A 805 -15.52 -28.44 5.15
CA THR A 805 -15.26 -29.39 6.26
C THR A 805 -14.50 -30.63 5.80
N GLY A 806 -14.26 -30.83 4.51
CA GLY A 806 -13.54 -32.01 4.00
C GLY A 806 -14.04 -32.54 2.66
N ILE A 807 -13.48 -33.69 2.27
CA ILE A 807 -13.87 -34.44 1.06
C ILE A 807 -14.56 -35.73 1.48
N TYR A 808 -15.70 -36.03 0.87
CA TYR A 808 -16.60 -37.11 1.27
C TYR A 808 -16.93 -38.05 0.10
N LEU A 809 -17.00 -39.35 0.39
CA LEU A 809 -17.59 -40.35 -0.47
C LEU A 809 -19.01 -40.68 0.01
N LEU A 810 -19.98 -40.42 -0.85
CA LEU A 810 -21.40 -40.69 -0.59
C LEU A 810 -21.81 -41.97 -1.32
N ALA A 811 -22.52 -42.86 -0.64
CA ALA A 811 -22.98 -44.14 -1.20
C ALA A 811 -24.51 -44.29 -1.12
N SER A 812 -25.12 -44.84 -2.17
CA SER A 812 -26.57 -45.04 -2.22
C SER A 812 -27.04 -46.17 -1.30
N GLN A 813 -28.30 -46.11 -0.87
CA GLN A 813 -28.95 -47.08 0.01
C GLN A 813 -29.01 -48.53 -0.52
N GLY A 814 -28.59 -48.80 -1.76
CA GLY A 814 -28.64 -50.11 -2.41
C GLY A 814 -27.28 -50.65 -2.89
N SER A 815 -26.18 -49.94 -2.62
CA SER A 815 -24.83 -50.29 -3.10
C SER A 815 -24.19 -51.42 -2.27
N GLY A 816 -24.58 -52.67 -2.57
CA GLY A 816 -23.90 -53.89 -2.11
C GLY A 816 -24.36 -54.41 -0.73
N GLY A 817 -24.73 -55.70 -0.68
CA GLY A 817 -25.30 -56.37 0.50
C GLY A 817 -24.35 -56.60 1.69
N SER A 818 -23.36 -55.74 1.91
CA SER A 818 -22.50 -55.77 3.10
C SER A 818 -22.92 -54.67 4.09
N PRO A 819 -23.33 -55.00 5.32
CA PRO A 819 -23.76 -54.04 6.34
C PRO A 819 -22.64 -53.11 6.88
N SER A 820 -21.49 -53.06 6.21
CA SER A 820 -20.27 -52.36 6.64
C SER A 820 -19.94 -51.07 5.87
N VAL A 821 -20.69 -50.70 4.83
CA VAL A 821 -20.42 -49.47 4.05
C VAL A 821 -21.09 -48.27 4.73
N GLN A 822 -20.30 -47.31 5.22
CA GLN A 822 -20.81 -46.04 5.71
C GLN A 822 -21.45 -45.24 4.57
N ARG A 823 -22.63 -44.66 4.81
CA ARG A 823 -23.39 -43.92 3.77
C ARG A 823 -22.75 -42.59 3.37
N VAL A 824 -22.07 -41.97 4.34
CA VAL A 824 -21.27 -40.76 4.20
C VAL A 824 -19.96 -41.09 4.88
N GLN A 825 -18.88 -41.12 4.09
CA GLN A 825 -17.53 -41.41 4.56
C GLN A 825 -16.66 -40.20 4.28
N ARG A 826 -16.01 -39.65 5.31
CA ARG A 826 -14.96 -38.64 5.11
C ARG A 826 -13.73 -39.34 4.54
N LEU A 827 -13.29 -38.89 3.37
CA LEU A 827 -12.08 -39.34 2.70
C LEU A 827 -10.87 -38.49 3.06
N HIS A 828 -11.09 -37.21 3.38
CA HIS A 828 -10.03 -36.28 3.74
C HIS A 828 -10.54 -35.18 4.68
N PRO A 829 -9.82 -34.85 5.76
CA PRO A 829 -8.68 -35.60 6.33
C PRO A 829 -9.13 -36.91 6.97
N GLN A 830 -8.25 -37.92 7.01
CA GLN A 830 -8.52 -39.22 7.66
C GLN A 830 -7.95 -39.31 9.08
N THR A 831 -6.96 -38.48 9.41
CA THR A 831 -6.25 -38.45 10.69
C THR A 831 -6.31 -37.05 11.30
N PHE A 832 -6.33 -36.97 12.64
CA PHE A 832 -6.42 -35.72 13.42
C PHE A 832 -5.50 -35.82 14.64
N ASP A 833 -4.20 -35.86 14.37
CA ASP A 833 -3.17 -35.97 15.42
C ASP A 833 -2.98 -34.63 16.13
N GLU A 834 -2.66 -34.65 17.43
CA GLU A 834 -2.52 -33.43 18.25
C GLU A 834 -1.40 -32.50 17.77
N ASP A 835 -0.34 -33.06 17.17
CA ASP A 835 0.80 -32.33 16.58
C ASP A 835 0.79 -32.35 15.04
N GLY A 836 -0.30 -32.87 14.42
CA GLY A 836 -0.42 -33.01 12.97
C GLY A 836 -0.92 -31.74 12.27
N PRO A 837 -0.86 -31.67 10.93
CA PRO A 837 -1.34 -30.50 10.18
C PRO A 837 -2.81 -30.14 10.44
N TYR A 838 -3.64 -31.13 10.78
CA TYR A 838 -5.09 -30.99 10.99
C TYR A 838 -5.49 -30.84 12.46
N THR A 839 -4.67 -30.16 13.29
CA THR A 839 -5.06 -29.93 14.69
C THR A 839 -6.39 -29.19 14.77
N TRP A 840 -7.25 -29.60 15.70
CA TRP A 840 -8.54 -28.94 15.93
C TRP A 840 -8.42 -27.44 16.23
N PRO A 841 -7.48 -26.97 17.08
CA PRO A 841 -7.31 -25.54 17.34
C PRO A 841 -6.99 -24.71 16.09
N LYS A 842 -6.32 -25.28 15.09
CA LYS A 842 -5.97 -24.60 13.84
C LYS A 842 -7.16 -24.47 12.88
N ASN A 843 -8.00 -25.49 12.82
CA ASN A 843 -9.05 -25.64 11.81
C ASN A 843 -10.48 -25.49 12.36
N GLN A 844 -10.64 -24.73 13.44
CA GLN A 844 -11.96 -24.46 14.04
C GLN A 844 -12.49 -23.09 13.57
N GLN A 845 -13.77 -23.05 13.22
CA GLN A 845 -14.51 -21.83 12.87
C GLN A 845 -15.81 -21.77 13.66
N GLU A 846 -16.13 -20.59 14.18
CA GLU A 846 -17.41 -20.33 14.85
C GLU A 846 -18.48 -19.95 13.82
N GLU A 847 -19.62 -20.65 13.85
CA GLU A 847 -20.75 -20.45 12.95
C GLU A 847 -22.03 -20.16 13.74
N SER A 848 -22.81 -19.17 13.31
CA SER A 848 -24.10 -18.86 13.95
C SER A 848 -25.24 -19.60 13.25
N VAL A 849 -25.78 -20.63 13.89
CA VAL A 849 -26.88 -21.43 13.35
C VAL A 849 -28.14 -21.18 14.17
N ASN A 850 -29.14 -20.54 13.55
CA ASN A 850 -30.39 -20.15 14.22
C ASN A 850 -30.17 -19.35 15.53
N GLY A 851 -29.13 -18.50 15.56
CA GLY A 851 -28.77 -17.68 16.73
C GLY A 851 -28.05 -18.43 17.85
N THR A 852 -27.63 -19.67 17.61
CA THR A 852 -26.73 -20.43 18.50
C THR A 852 -25.36 -20.54 17.83
N GLU A 853 -24.30 -20.16 18.53
CA GLU A 853 -22.93 -20.36 18.06
C GLU A 853 -22.54 -21.83 18.16
N VAL A 854 -21.99 -22.36 17.08
CA VAL A 854 -21.47 -23.72 16.99
C VAL A 854 -20.07 -23.70 16.37
N THR A 855 -19.16 -24.45 16.96
CA THR A 855 -17.80 -24.62 16.43
C THR A 855 -17.77 -25.76 15.41
N VAL A 856 -17.30 -25.50 14.20
CA VAL A 856 -17.22 -26.45 13.08
C VAL A 856 -15.79 -26.58 12.55
N LEU A 857 -15.48 -27.69 11.88
CA LEU A 857 -14.22 -27.85 11.16
C LEU A 857 -14.25 -27.01 9.87
N ALA A 858 -13.21 -26.22 9.62
CA ALA A 858 -13.02 -25.47 8.39
C ALA A 858 -11.58 -25.67 7.88
N LEU A 859 -11.47 -26.13 6.64
CA LEU A 859 -10.24 -26.44 5.93
C LEU A 859 -10.18 -25.58 4.66
N ASP A 860 -8.98 -25.19 4.27
CA ASP A 860 -8.75 -24.30 3.13
C ASP A 860 -8.02 -25.01 1.97
N MET A 861 -8.26 -24.53 0.75
CA MET A 861 -7.61 -25.02 -0.49
C MET A 861 -7.79 -26.52 -0.76
N LEU A 862 -8.94 -27.09 -0.34
CA LEU A 862 -9.25 -28.48 -0.65
C LEU A 862 -9.35 -28.71 -2.17
N HIS A 863 -8.74 -29.80 -2.64
CA HIS A 863 -8.85 -30.26 -4.02
C HIS A 863 -9.21 -31.75 -4.06
N MET A 864 -9.99 -32.15 -5.07
CA MET A 864 -10.30 -33.56 -5.33
C MET A 864 -10.35 -33.86 -6.82
N ALA A 865 -10.01 -35.08 -7.21
CA ALA A 865 -10.19 -35.58 -8.57
C ALA A 865 -10.55 -37.07 -8.58
N LEU A 866 -11.29 -37.51 -9.60
CA LEU A 866 -11.63 -38.92 -9.85
C LEU A 866 -11.02 -39.36 -11.19
N SER A 867 -10.31 -40.49 -11.19
CA SER A 867 -9.73 -41.01 -12.43
C SER A 867 -10.83 -41.41 -13.45
N PRO A 868 -10.62 -41.22 -14.76
CA PRO A 868 -11.60 -41.61 -15.78
C PRO A 868 -12.06 -43.08 -15.72
N ASP A 869 -11.18 -43.99 -15.30
CA ASP A 869 -11.48 -45.41 -15.07
C ASP A 869 -12.12 -45.73 -13.71
N GLU A 870 -12.33 -44.71 -12.87
CA GLU A 870 -12.95 -44.73 -11.54
C GLU A 870 -12.25 -45.60 -10.50
N ARG A 871 -10.96 -45.89 -10.70
CA ARG A 871 -10.17 -46.72 -9.79
C ARG A 871 -9.45 -45.93 -8.71
N HIS A 872 -9.17 -44.66 -8.96
CA HIS A 872 -8.38 -43.81 -8.07
C HIS A 872 -9.06 -42.47 -7.81
N ILE A 873 -8.83 -41.94 -6.61
CA ILE A 873 -9.28 -40.63 -6.18
C ILE A 873 -8.03 -39.87 -5.69
N ALA A 874 -7.83 -38.63 -6.11
CA ALA A 874 -6.80 -37.76 -5.56
C ALA A 874 -7.46 -36.73 -4.64
N VAL A 875 -6.87 -36.46 -3.48
CA VAL A 875 -7.37 -35.50 -2.48
C VAL A 875 -6.22 -34.75 -1.81
N GLY A 876 -6.53 -33.59 -1.23
CA GLY A 876 -5.63 -32.85 -0.34
C GLY A 876 -6.19 -31.47 0.01
N ASP A 877 -5.45 -30.72 0.83
CA ASP A 877 -5.69 -29.33 1.26
C ASP A 877 -4.36 -28.64 1.59
N GLN A 878 -4.35 -27.34 1.88
CA GLN A 878 -3.11 -26.58 2.07
C GLN A 878 -2.15 -27.16 3.13
N ASP A 879 -2.66 -27.89 4.12
CA ASP A 879 -1.86 -28.47 5.21
C ASP A 879 -1.47 -29.93 4.94
N SER A 880 -1.76 -30.46 3.75
CA SER A 880 -1.55 -31.86 3.38
C SER A 880 -0.41 -32.07 2.37
N GLN A 881 -0.12 -33.34 2.11
CA GLN A 881 0.48 -33.80 0.85
C GLN A 881 -0.61 -34.05 -0.20
N HIS A 882 -0.24 -34.34 -1.45
CA HIS A 882 -1.21 -34.91 -2.39
C HIS A 882 -1.43 -36.39 -2.08
N ILE A 883 -2.67 -36.77 -1.76
CA ILE A 883 -3.01 -38.13 -1.33
C ILE A 883 -3.76 -38.85 -2.45
N LEU A 884 -3.26 -40.01 -2.86
CA LEU A 884 -3.90 -40.91 -3.81
C LEU A 884 -4.61 -42.03 -3.06
N LEU A 885 -5.91 -42.16 -3.26
CA LEU A 885 -6.78 -43.18 -2.70
C LEU A 885 -7.25 -44.16 -3.77
N ASP A 886 -7.63 -45.37 -3.37
CA ASP A 886 -8.40 -46.27 -4.19
C ASP A 886 -9.89 -45.85 -4.27
N ALA A 887 -10.66 -46.51 -5.13
CA ALA A 887 -12.09 -46.27 -5.29
C ALA A 887 -12.95 -46.51 -4.04
N GLN A 888 -12.39 -47.08 -2.96
CA GLN A 888 -13.05 -47.29 -1.67
C GLN A 888 -12.59 -46.26 -0.62
N GLY A 889 -11.66 -45.38 -0.96
CA GLY A 889 -11.13 -44.34 -0.07
C GLY A 889 -9.93 -44.77 0.77
N SER A 890 -9.30 -45.91 0.48
CA SER A 890 -8.08 -46.35 1.18
C SER A 890 -6.85 -45.71 0.55
N VAL A 891 -5.91 -45.23 1.38
CA VAL A 891 -4.67 -44.62 0.90
C VAL A 891 -3.83 -45.63 0.11
N VAL A 892 -3.47 -45.25 -1.11
CA VAL A 892 -2.59 -45.98 -2.03
C VAL A 892 -1.18 -45.41 -1.99
N ALA A 893 -1.06 -44.08 -2.01
CA ALA A 893 0.20 -43.36 -1.97
C ALA A 893 -0.01 -41.91 -1.51
N GLU A 894 1.06 -41.29 -1.02
CA GLU A 894 1.13 -39.87 -0.66
C GLU A 894 2.33 -39.26 -1.40
N TYR A 895 2.18 -38.03 -1.89
CA TYR A 895 3.18 -37.35 -2.69
C TYR A 895 3.47 -35.96 -2.14
N GLU A 896 4.74 -35.71 -1.84
CA GLU A 896 5.24 -34.39 -1.43
C GLU A 896 4.96 -33.33 -2.50
N THR A 897 4.79 -32.10 -2.03
CA THR A 897 4.59 -30.93 -2.88
C THR A 897 5.89 -30.43 -3.48
N LEU A 898 5.81 -29.80 -4.66
CA LEU A 898 6.96 -29.12 -5.29
C LEU A 898 7.05 -27.64 -4.88
N SER A 899 6.07 -27.14 -4.14
CA SER A 899 5.94 -25.78 -3.63
C SER A 899 5.23 -25.83 -2.27
N SER A 900 4.88 -24.69 -1.68
CA SER A 900 4.45 -24.61 -0.28
C SER A 900 3.16 -25.38 0.03
N TYR A 901 2.12 -25.25 -0.81
CA TYR A 901 0.79 -25.81 -0.51
C TYR A 901 0.24 -26.61 -1.68
N PRO A 902 -0.27 -27.84 -1.51
CA PRO A 902 -0.94 -28.53 -2.60
C PRO A 902 -2.26 -27.81 -2.90
N HIS A 903 -2.57 -27.63 -4.18
CA HIS A 903 -3.61 -26.70 -4.61
C HIS A 903 -4.62 -27.32 -5.57
N HIS A 904 -4.15 -28.13 -6.53
CA HIS A 904 -5.02 -28.70 -7.56
C HIS A 904 -4.50 -30.07 -8.02
N ALA A 905 -5.41 -30.95 -8.45
CA ALA A 905 -5.03 -32.25 -9.01
C ALA A 905 -5.96 -32.67 -10.16
N THR A 906 -5.43 -33.41 -11.12
CA THR A 906 -6.24 -34.02 -12.18
C THR A 906 -5.57 -35.27 -12.75
N PHE A 907 -6.35 -36.16 -13.37
CA PHE A 907 -5.83 -37.38 -13.99
C PHE A 907 -5.70 -37.23 -15.51
N SER A 908 -4.69 -37.89 -16.09
CA SER A 908 -4.58 -38.04 -17.54
C SER A 908 -5.84 -38.70 -18.12
N HIS A 909 -6.12 -38.42 -19.39
CA HIS A 909 -7.33 -38.91 -20.05
C HIS A 909 -7.44 -40.45 -20.03
N ASP A 910 -6.31 -41.15 -20.07
CA ASP A 910 -6.23 -42.61 -20.01
C ASP A 910 -6.10 -43.19 -18.59
N SER A 911 -6.14 -42.35 -17.56
CA SER A 911 -5.95 -42.70 -16.14
C SER A 911 -4.54 -43.22 -15.77
N ALA A 912 -3.55 -43.10 -16.66
CA ALA A 912 -2.20 -43.59 -16.43
C ALA A 912 -1.34 -42.65 -15.57
N ARG A 913 -1.69 -41.36 -15.44
CA ARG A 913 -0.92 -40.36 -14.70
C ARG A 913 -1.81 -39.47 -13.83
N LEU A 914 -1.27 -39.04 -12.70
CA LEU A 914 -1.78 -37.98 -11.83
C LEU A 914 -0.95 -36.72 -12.07
N PHE A 915 -1.59 -35.60 -12.33
CA PHE A 915 -0.98 -34.27 -12.34
C PHE A 915 -1.35 -33.58 -11.03
N ALA A 916 -0.34 -33.21 -10.24
CA ALA A 916 -0.50 -32.66 -8.89
C ALA A 916 0.21 -31.31 -8.81
N ASN A 917 -0.56 -30.23 -8.63
CA ASN A 917 -0.07 -28.87 -8.57
C ASN A 917 -0.02 -28.37 -7.11
N SER A 918 1.10 -27.73 -6.76
CA SER A 918 1.31 -27.03 -5.51
C SER A 918 1.70 -25.57 -5.77
N CYS A 919 1.35 -24.64 -4.88
CA CYS A 919 1.54 -23.21 -5.09
C CYS A 919 2.07 -22.45 -3.88
N HIS A 920 2.64 -21.27 -4.15
CA HIS A 920 2.98 -20.23 -3.17
C HIS A 920 2.76 -18.85 -3.83
N LEU A 921 1.97 -17.99 -3.19
CA LEU A 921 1.55 -16.70 -3.76
C LEU A 921 0.98 -16.87 -5.18
N TYR A 922 1.45 -16.15 -6.19
CA TYR A 922 0.95 -16.26 -7.57
C TYR A 922 1.65 -17.34 -8.42
N TRP A 923 2.59 -18.09 -7.82
CA TRP A 923 3.38 -19.11 -8.50
C TRP A 923 2.92 -20.52 -8.15
N GLY A 924 3.13 -21.47 -9.06
CA GLY A 924 2.87 -22.88 -8.78
C GLY A 924 3.69 -23.84 -9.64
N SER A 925 3.85 -25.05 -9.15
CA SER A 925 4.59 -26.13 -9.80
C SER A 925 3.75 -27.39 -9.87
N THR A 926 3.74 -28.03 -11.03
CA THR A 926 2.94 -29.21 -11.34
C THR A 926 3.84 -30.43 -11.53
N ARG A 927 3.61 -31.47 -10.72
CA ARG A 927 4.26 -32.78 -10.88
C ARG A 927 3.41 -33.70 -11.75
N SER A 928 4.07 -34.53 -12.56
CA SER A 928 3.40 -35.62 -13.31
C SER A 928 3.83 -36.99 -12.77
N ILE A 929 2.87 -37.76 -12.29
CA ILE A 929 3.11 -38.99 -11.50
C ILE A 929 2.47 -40.19 -12.20
N PRO A 930 3.23 -41.22 -12.62
CA PRO A 930 2.68 -42.46 -13.17
C PRO A 930 1.90 -43.29 -12.14
N ILE A 931 0.74 -43.81 -12.52
CA ILE A 931 -0.14 -44.61 -11.66
C ILE A 931 0.05 -46.11 -11.98
N GLY A 932 0.36 -46.92 -10.97
CA GLY A 932 0.49 -48.39 -11.09
C GLY A 932 1.91 -48.96 -11.03
N GLY A 933 2.93 -48.16 -10.70
CA GLY A 933 4.27 -48.62 -10.32
C GLY A 933 4.31 -49.24 -8.91
N ALA A 934 5.38 -49.98 -8.58
CA ALA A 934 5.56 -50.52 -7.22
C ALA A 934 5.68 -49.37 -6.20
N PRO A 935 5.03 -49.45 -5.01
CA PRO A 935 4.87 -48.32 -4.08
C PRO A 935 6.14 -47.94 -3.29
N HIS A 936 7.34 -48.13 -3.84
CA HIS A 936 8.59 -47.83 -3.10
C HIS A 936 9.84 -47.54 -3.94
N ASP A 937 9.78 -47.55 -5.27
CA ASP A 937 10.84 -46.89 -6.05
C ASP A 937 10.37 -45.45 -6.23
N ALA A 938 11.07 -44.55 -5.55
CA ALA A 938 10.87 -43.10 -5.56
C ALA A 938 10.30 -42.64 -6.91
N ALA A 939 9.18 -41.91 -6.88
CA ALA A 939 8.97 -40.92 -7.93
C ALA A 939 10.27 -40.12 -7.96
N ASP A 940 11.09 -40.32 -9.00
CA ASP A 940 12.42 -39.73 -9.17
C ASP A 940 12.32 -38.30 -8.62
N GLU A 941 12.91 -38.04 -7.45
CA GLU A 941 12.92 -36.69 -6.87
C GLU A 941 13.61 -35.74 -7.86
N ASP A 942 14.43 -36.30 -8.74
CA ASP A 942 15.12 -35.67 -9.86
C ASP A 942 14.29 -35.56 -11.16
N ALA A 943 13.05 -36.09 -11.24
CA ALA A 943 12.23 -35.91 -12.44
C ALA A 943 11.78 -34.45 -12.53
N PRO A 944 12.04 -33.77 -13.66
CA PRO A 944 11.67 -32.38 -13.79
C PRO A 944 10.15 -32.21 -13.69
N PRO A 945 9.69 -31.11 -13.06
CA PRO A 945 8.27 -30.78 -13.05
C PRO A 945 7.69 -30.70 -14.46
N LEU A 946 6.39 -30.97 -14.56
CA LEU A 946 5.62 -30.76 -15.78
C LEU A 946 5.57 -29.27 -16.15
N ASP A 947 5.50 -28.42 -15.13
CA ASP A 947 5.43 -26.96 -15.21
C ASP A 947 5.87 -26.36 -13.86
N GLU A 948 6.58 -25.22 -13.87
CA GLU A 948 7.10 -24.53 -12.67
C GLU A 948 6.50 -23.13 -12.48
N ARG A 949 5.52 -22.76 -13.31
CA ARG A 949 5.00 -21.38 -13.35
C ARG A 949 3.56 -21.30 -12.90
N CYS A 950 2.73 -22.21 -13.37
CA CYS A 950 1.29 -22.06 -13.27
C CYS A 950 0.84 -22.38 -11.85
N ARG A 951 0.30 -21.38 -11.14
CA ARG A 951 -0.66 -21.64 -10.06
C ARG A 951 -1.97 -22.09 -10.69
N VAL A 952 -2.23 -23.40 -10.70
CA VAL A 952 -3.35 -23.99 -11.44
C VAL A 952 -4.62 -23.96 -10.60
N TYR A 953 -5.70 -23.40 -11.16
CA TYR A 953 -7.02 -23.36 -10.53
C TYR A 953 -8.08 -24.23 -11.22
N ALA A 954 -7.82 -24.58 -12.48
CA ALA A 954 -8.69 -25.45 -13.26
C ALA A 954 -7.88 -26.19 -14.32
N SER A 955 -8.37 -27.36 -14.71
CA SER A 955 -7.70 -28.19 -15.71
C SER A 955 -8.69 -28.99 -16.53
N ALA A 956 -8.30 -29.37 -17.74
CA ALA A 956 -8.99 -30.38 -18.53
C ALA A 956 -7.97 -31.30 -19.22
N THR A 957 -8.32 -32.57 -19.40
CA THR A 957 -7.47 -33.55 -20.09
C THR A 957 -8.13 -34.06 -21.36
N LEU A 958 -7.30 -34.25 -22.39
CA LEU A 958 -7.64 -34.82 -23.69
C LEU A 958 -6.56 -35.87 -24.03
N PRO A 959 -6.80 -36.76 -25.01
CA PRO A 959 -5.79 -37.74 -25.40
C PRO A 959 -4.43 -37.09 -25.73
N GLY A 960 -3.40 -37.39 -24.94
CA GLY A 960 -2.03 -36.88 -25.12
C GLY A 960 -1.79 -35.43 -24.69
N MET A 961 -2.75 -34.79 -24.01
CA MET A 961 -2.69 -33.36 -23.68
C MET A 961 -3.39 -33.04 -22.34
N VAL A 962 -2.76 -32.19 -21.54
CA VAL A 962 -3.37 -31.53 -20.38
C VAL A 962 -3.43 -30.03 -20.61
N VAL A 963 -4.57 -29.42 -20.30
CA VAL A 963 -4.76 -27.97 -20.33
C VAL A 963 -4.83 -27.48 -18.89
N LEU A 964 -3.95 -26.57 -18.51
CA LEU A 964 -3.85 -25.95 -17.20
C LEU A 964 -4.30 -24.49 -17.28
N GLY A 965 -5.18 -24.05 -16.38
CA GLY A 965 -5.60 -22.67 -16.26
C GLY A 965 -4.93 -21.99 -15.07
N ASP A 966 -4.22 -20.89 -15.31
CA ASP A 966 -3.37 -20.22 -14.31
C ASP A 966 -4.00 -18.97 -13.67
N ALA A 967 -3.26 -18.38 -12.73
CA ALA A 967 -3.60 -17.16 -12.01
C ALA A 967 -3.65 -15.90 -12.91
N ASP A 968 -2.88 -15.88 -14.00
CA ASP A 968 -2.74 -14.73 -14.90
C ASP A 968 -3.82 -14.68 -15.98
N GLY A 969 -4.58 -15.77 -16.15
CA GLY A 969 -5.69 -15.87 -17.10
C GLY A 969 -5.31 -16.51 -18.43
N TYR A 970 -4.25 -17.31 -18.43
CA TYR A 970 -3.85 -18.15 -19.54
C TYR A 970 -4.32 -19.60 -19.34
N LEU A 971 -4.71 -20.19 -20.46
CA LEU A 971 -4.80 -21.64 -20.64
C LEU A 971 -3.49 -22.11 -21.26
N HIS A 972 -2.79 -23.03 -20.62
CA HIS A 972 -1.56 -23.66 -21.11
C HIS A 972 -1.83 -25.11 -21.44
N ALA A 973 -1.67 -25.48 -22.71
CA ALA A 973 -1.71 -26.87 -23.12
C ALA A 973 -0.32 -27.46 -23.19
N LEU A 974 -0.14 -28.55 -22.47
CA LEU A 974 1.09 -29.31 -22.37
C LEU A 974 0.84 -30.73 -22.87
N SER A 975 1.85 -31.35 -23.48
CA SER A 975 1.86 -32.80 -23.66
C SER A 975 1.92 -33.50 -22.29
N GLU A 976 1.62 -34.80 -22.25
CA GLU A 976 1.73 -35.58 -21.01
C GLU A 976 3.16 -35.63 -20.42
N ASP A 977 4.17 -35.31 -21.24
CA ASP A 977 5.58 -35.22 -20.84
C ASP A 977 6.06 -33.77 -20.60
N GLY A 978 5.13 -32.80 -20.53
CA GLY A 978 5.44 -31.40 -20.16
C GLY A 978 5.83 -30.48 -21.31
N HIS A 979 5.95 -30.97 -22.55
CA HIS A 979 6.22 -30.09 -23.69
C HIS A 979 5.07 -29.12 -23.97
N PRO A 980 5.34 -27.80 -24.11
CA PRO A 980 4.32 -26.82 -24.42
C PRO A 980 3.77 -27.02 -25.84
N LEU A 981 2.45 -27.11 -25.95
CA LEU A 981 1.74 -27.27 -27.22
C LEU A 981 1.16 -25.92 -27.69
N TRP A 982 0.48 -25.21 -26.79
CA TRP A 982 -0.07 -23.88 -27.06
C TRP A 982 -0.48 -23.16 -25.78
N ARG A 983 -0.68 -21.84 -25.87
CA ARG A 983 -1.31 -21.02 -24.82
C ARG A 983 -2.43 -20.13 -25.34
N HIS A 984 -3.38 -19.75 -24.49
CA HIS A 984 -4.48 -18.84 -24.86
C HIS A 984 -4.91 -17.97 -23.66
N HIS A 985 -4.84 -16.64 -23.81
CA HIS A 985 -5.22 -15.70 -22.78
C HIS A 985 -6.69 -15.30 -22.92
N ILE A 986 -7.45 -15.38 -21.82
CA ILE A 986 -8.85 -14.93 -21.78
C ILE A 986 -9.08 -13.78 -20.78
N GLY A 987 -8.10 -13.51 -19.92
CA GLY A 987 -8.08 -12.43 -18.92
C GLY A 987 -8.50 -12.87 -17.52
N ARG A 988 -7.67 -12.51 -16.52
CA ARG A 988 -7.84 -12.81 -15.08
C ARG A 988 -7.79 -14.31 -14.77
N THR A 989 -7.49 -14.66 -13.53
CA THR A 989 -7.37 -16.03 -13.02
C THR A 989 -8.42 -16.99 -13.55
N ILE A 990 -7.98 -18.08 -14.19
CA ILE A 990 -8.88 -19.11 -14.71
C ILE A 990 -9.56 -19.84 -13.56
N SER A 991 -10.85 -20.14 -13.68
CA SER A 991 -11.64 -20.78 -12.62
C SER A 991 -12.39 -22.03 -13.06
N ALA A 992 -12.48 -22.27 -14.38
CA ALA A 992 -13.01 -23.51 -14.92
C ALA A 992 -12.54 -23.73 -16.36
N VAL A 993 -12.33 -24.99 -16.74
CA VAL A 993 -12.06 -25.42 -18.12
C VAL A 993 -12.90 -26.66 -18.42
N GLU A 994 -13.58 -26.66 -19.56
CA GLU A 994 -14.49 -27.72 -19.98
C GLU A 994 -14.31 -27.98 -21.48
N THR A 995 -13.96 -29.21 -21.85
CA THR A 995 -13.67 -29.60 -23.25
C THR A 995 -14.81 -30.41 -23.85
N SER A 996 -15.02 -30.33 -25.17
CA SER A 996 -15.81 -31.32 -25.89
C SER A 996 -15.02 -32.62 -26.06
N PRO A 997 -15.68 -33.80 -26.15
CA PRO A 997 -14.99 -35.09 -26.28
C PRO A 997 -14.05 -35.21 -27.50
N ASP A 998 -14.33 -34.47 -28.57
CA ASP A 998 -13.49 -34.40 -29.77
C ASP A 998 -12.39 -33.32 -29.70
N GLY A 999 -12.35 -32.53 -28.62
CA GLY A 999 -11.42 -31.41 -28.44
C GLY A 999 -11.65 -30.22 -29.38
N CYS A 1000 -12.75 -30.19 -30.14
CA CYS A 1000 -13.05 -29.12 -31.09
C CYS A 1000 -13.59 -27.85 -30.41
N THR A 1001 -14.17 -27.96 -29.22
CA THR A 1001 -14.69 -26.83 -28.42
C THR A 1001 -14.07 -26.85 -27.03
N LEU A 1002 -13.64 -25.68 -26.54
CA LEU A 1002 -13.36 -25.45 -25.12
C LEU A 1002 -14.26 -24.34 -24.58
N TRP A 1003 -14.70 -24.53 -23.34
CA TRP A 1003 -15.22 -23.48 -22.49
C TRP A 1003 -14.20 -23.18 -21.42
N ALA A 1004 -13.98 -21.90 -21.16
CA ALA A 1004 -13.12 -21.46 -20.07
C ALA A 1004 -13.76 -20.29 -19.34
N ALA A 1005 -13.56 -20.25 -18.03
CA ALA A 1005 -14.11 -19.23 -17.17
C ALA A 1005 -13.02 -18.58 -16.31
N SER A 1006 -13.24 -17.34 -15.84
CA SER A 1006 -12.30 -16.65 -14.97
C SER A 1006 -12.94 -15.88 -13.82
N TYR A 1007 -12.13 -15.53 -12.82
CA TYR A 1007 -12.47 -14.61 -11.72
C TYR A 1007 -12.83 -13.20 -12.22
N GLY A 1008 -12.46 -12.86 -13.45
CA GLY A 1008 -12.79 -11.58 -14.08
C GLY A 1008 -14.25 -11.46 -14.54
N GLY A 1009 -15.09 -12.46 -14.27
CA GLY A 1009 -16.46 -12.49 -14.77
C GLY A 1009 -16.57 -13.02 -16.19
N TYR A 1010 -15.57 -13.69 -16.74
CA TYR A 1010 -15.60 -14.13 -18.14
C TYR A 1010 -15.98 -15.60 -18.25
N LEU A 1011 -16.87 -15.92 -19.19
CA LEU A 1011 -17.12 -17.27 -19.67
C LEU A 1011 -17.02 -17.27 -21.20
N VAL A 1012 -15.97 -17.87 -21.73
CA VAL A 1012 -15.66 -17.88 -23.15
C VAL A 1012 -15.94 -19.23 -23.78
N ARG A 1013 -16.35 -19.19 -25.05
CA ARG A 1013 -16.41 -20.35 -25.94
C ARG A 1013 -15.33 -20.22 -27.00
N LEU A 1014 -14.45 -21.20 -27.03
CA LEU A 1014 -13.34 -21.32 -27.95
C LEU A 1014 -13.63 -22.47 -28.92
N GLU A 1015 -13.52 -22.21 -30.23
CA GLU A 1015 -13.69 -23.22 -31.27
C GLU A 1015 -12.40 -23.40 -32.06
N ARG A 1016 -12.05 -24.66 -32.35
CA ARG A 1016 -10.84 -24.99 -33.11
C ARG A 1016 -11.00 -24.52 -34.55
N VAL A 1017 -10.01 -23.80 -35.06
CA VAL A 1017 -10.00 -23.30 -36.44
C VAL A 1017 -8.96 -24.06 -37.29
N GLU A 1018 -9.32 -24.38 -38.53
CA GLU A 1018 -8.43 -25.11 -39.45
C GLU A 1018 -7.37 -24.21 -40.10
N THR A 1019 -7.58 -22.88 -40.09
CA THR A 1019 -6.73 -21.92 -40.82
C THR A 1019 -6.26 -20.78 -39.93
N GLY A 1020 -4.96 -20.78 -39.59
CA GLY A 1020 -4.30 -19.69 -38.88
C GLY A 1020 -4.69 -19.57 -37.40
N MET A 1021 -4.03 -18.66 -36.68
CA MET A 1021 -4.37 -18.28 -35.30
C MET A 1021 -5.33 -17.09 -35.32
N ASP A 1022 -6.17 -16.97 -34.29
CA ASP A 1022 -7.01 -15.78 -34.10
C ASP A 1022 -6.12 -14.52 -34.02
N PRO A 1023 -6.29 -13.52 -34.91
CA PRO A 1023 -5.45 -12.32 -34.90
C PRO A 1023 -5.73 -11.39 -33.71
N TYR A 1024 -6.78 -11.61 -32.93
CA TYR A 1024 -7.19 -10.78 -31.79
C TYR A 1024 -6.99 -11.44 -30.42
N SER A 1025 -6.75 -12.76 -30.37
CA SER A 1025 -6.46 -13.46 -29.12
C SER A 1025 -4.97 -13.45 -28.80
N ILE A 1026 -4.62 -13.19 -27.55
CA ILE A 1026 -3.23 -13.30 -27.07
C ILE A 1026 -2.93 -14.79 -26.83
N GLY A 1027 -1.81 -15.28 -27.37
CA GLY A 1027 -1.39 -16.69 -27.28
C GLY A 1027 -1.26 -17.39 -28.63
N THR A 1028 -0.91 -18.68 -28.61
CA THR A 1028 -0.52 -19.49 -29.77
C THR A 1028 -1.50 -20.62 -30.11
N SER A 1029 -2.66 -20.65 -29.45
CA SER A 1029 -3.59 -21.76 -29.59
C SER A 1029 -4.30 -21.83 -30.96
N PRO A 1030 -4.73 -23.04 -31.37
CA PRO A 1030 -5.49 -23.24 -32.60
C PRO A 1030 -6.98 -22.92 -32.43
N TYR A 1031 -7.35 -22.11 -31.43
CA TYR A 1031 -8.73 -21.78 -31.11
C TYR A 1031 -9.01 -20.30 -31.33
N ALA A 1032 -10.22 -20.00 -31.81
CA ALA A 1032 -10.77 -18.65 -31.90
C ALA A 1032 -11.89 -18.46 -30.89
N GLU A 1033 -11.97 -17.27 -30.31
CA GLU A 1033 -13.08 -16.92 -29.41
C GLU A 1033 -14.32 -16.59 -30.24
N VAL A 1034 -15.34 -17.45 -30.15
CA VAL A 1034 -16.59 -17.28 -30.90
C VAL A 1034 -17.68 -16.61 -30.07
N ARG A 1035 -17.54 -16.59 -28.74
CA ARG A 1035 -18.50 -16.00 -27.82
C ARG A 1035 -17.89 -15.76 -26.44
N ARG A 1036 -18.28 -14.67 -25.79
CA ARG A 1036 -18.01 -14.42 -24.38
C ARG A 1036 -19.24 -13.93 -23.64
N TRP A 1037 -19.40 -14.39 -22.42
CA TRP A 1037 -20.30 -13.82 -21.44
C TRP A 1037 -19.48 -13.10 -20.36
N ILE A 1038 -19.98 -11.95 -19.94
CA ILE A 1038 -19.35 -11.09 -18.93
C ILE A 1038 -20.35 -10.87 -17.79
N PHE A 1039 -19.98 -11.30 -16.59
CA PHE A 1039 -20.72 -11.12 -15.36
C PHE A 1039 -19.96 -10.15 -14.46
N TRP A 1040 -20.40 -8.90 -14.44
CA TRP A 1040 -19.85 -7.85 -13.59
C TRP A 1040 -20.90 -7.34 -12.61
N ARG A 1041 -20.50 -7.13 -11.35
CA ARG A 1041 -21.39 -6.72 -10.25
C ARG A 1041 -22.04 -5.36 -10.45
N ASP A 1042 -21.41 -4.48 -11.23
CA ASP A 1042 -21.86 -3.13 -11.53
C ASP A 1042 -22.71 -3.02 -12.82
N GLU A 1043 -22.99 -4.15 -13.48
CA GLU A 1043 -23.88 -4.22 -14.65
C GLU A 1043 -25.28 -4.73 -14.27
N ALA A 1044 -26.32 -4.26 -14.98
CA ALA A 1044 -27.71 -4.66 -14.70
C ALA A 1044 -28.01 -6.14 -15.01
N GLY A 1045 -27.14 -6.80 -15.76
CA GLY A 1045 -27.25 -8.21 -16.16
C GLY A 1045 -26.02 -8.64 -16.96
N PRO A 1046 -25.91 -9.93 -17.31
CA PRO A 1046 -24.75 -10.41 -18.05
C PRO A 1046 -24.69 -9.77 -19.44
N LEU A 1047 -23.50 -9.31 -19.82
CA LEU A 1047 -23.23 -8.83 -21.16
C LEU A 1047 -22.74 -9.98 -22.02
N ARG A 1048 -23.30 -10.14 -23.20
CA ARG A 1048 -22.69 -10.95 -24.24
C ARG A 1048 -21.76 -10.10 -25.09
N TRP A 1049 -20.63 -10.68 -25.41
CA TRP A 1049 -19.66 -10.18 -26.35
C TRP A 1049 -19.52 -11.12 -27.54
#